data_AF-A0A2V7INC5-F1
#
_entry.id   AF-A0A2V7INC5-F1
#
_cell.length_a   1.000
_cell.length_b   1.000
_cell.length_c   1.000
_cell.angle_alpha   90.00
_cell.angle_beta   90.00
_cell.angle_gamma   90.00
#
_symmetry.space_group_name_H-M   'P 1'
#
loop_
_entity.id
_entity.type
_entity.pdbx_description
1 polymer ?
#
loop_
_entity_poly.entity_id
_entity_poly.type
_entity_poly.pdbx_seq_one_letter_code
_entity_poly.pdbx_strand_id
1 'polypeptide(L)'
;MAALKVVAAVPCVLLVPPPSGPGTPSRWFLLALLMVLSSGAAYLAVGGGRDRRAGLLAFCLLLSASAFADGFLTHAADVAPALGPLRALAALQSAAFLPYASWAFFGDFPHATLFGAVAHLPARMRRFSAAIGAICFMANVALLVTPPPRGLWGAVLTPLLHKSPDSVFWPVVLALTAAALGYGIWNARHARVEERRRVWLLTAGVVLGSTPIVVLQLLTQLWPLAYRVITQPPLYIVAQWIVYCSLLAVPLVTAYAVHVHRALDVRLYVRRAVQYALARGTVLVVAAAPFVALAVLVYQSRDRRVAELLAGGRGAGLLAAGAAGLVVAGGRRRVLDAVDRRFFREQYDARVSLRDLVDGIRRVGDLGDLERLVAREIDRAFHPESVALLVLNARGEHLVSRDGGARPLSIGAAVAALVSLVPLLDGAGSLIGLLALGAKRSELPFTAEDRALLAAVGSAIAVALERRLLAVERPSDRFAVPATECRRCGLICATQEAACARCGGAVGPATVPLLVAGKFMVEERIGSGGMGVVYRARDLSLERSVAIKTLRPMGALLGWRLRREARAMAAVTHPNLAAIYGLESWKGAPLLVVEYLSGGTLAQRIARGRLSIGETFELGAVLLDAAECIHRAGILHRDIKPSNIGFTADGVPKLLDFGLARMMDTALGGLVRPPVGAAPADAEASSTAAEGATTAAGSVLGTPEYMSPEAVVGERPDPSFDLWSIAVVLYEAVAGRAPFTGVTAQETLDLVRGAHAPDLQEVVAGCPAAVADFFRDALALERARRPSSAGAMKRRVLELRGGQLAGAELRG
;
A
#
# COMPACT_ATOMS: atom_id res chain seq x y z
N MET A 1 36.88 1.58 6.11
CA MET A 1 38.20 1.19 6.69
C MET A 1 38.06 0.59 8.08
N ALA A 2 37.63 1.34 9.10
CA ALA A 2 37.47 0.80 10.46
C ALA A 2 36.55 -0.44 10.53
N ALA A 3 35.41 -0.42 9.84
CA ALA A 3 34.53 -1.59 9.72
C ALA A 3 35.23 -2.80 9.05
N LEU A 4 36.02 -2.56 8.00
CA LEU A 4 36.77 -3.61 7.31
C LEU A 4 37.81 -4.27 8.24
N LYS A 5 38.51 -3.48 9.07
CA LYS A 5 39.44 -3.99 10.09
C LYS A 5 38.75 -4.90 11.09
N VAL A 6 37.59 -4.47 11.61
CA VAL A 6 36.80 -5.25 12.58
C VAL A 6 36.32 -6.57 11.95
N VAL A 7 35.76 -6.53 10.73
CA VAL A 7 35.28 -7.72 10.02
C VAL A 7 36.41 -8.71 9.74
N ALA A 8 37.58 -8.23 9.32
CA ALA A 8 38.75 -9.07 9.07
C ALA A 8 39.35 -9.68 10.35
N ALA A 9 39.26 -8.99 11.49
CA ALA A 9 39.85 -9.45 12.75
C ALA A 9 39.09 -10.61 13.39
N VAL A 10 37.75 -10.68 13.27
CA VAL A 10 36.91 -11.74 13.87
C VAL A 10 37.36 -13.16 13.47
N PRO A 11 37.51 -13.52 12.18
CA PRO A 11 37.98 -14.85 11.80
C PRO A 11 39.44 -15.10 12.22
N CYS A 12 40.28 -14.07 12.27
CA CYS A 12 41.66 -14.19 12.74
C CYS A 12 41.72 -14.69 14.20
N VAL A 13 40.82 -14.23 15.07
CA VAL A 13 40.79 -14.68 16.48
C VAL A 13 40.34 -16.14 16.63
N LEU A 14 39.41 -16.56 15.76
CA LEU A 14 38.83 -17.91 15.80
C LEU A 14 39.76 -18.97 15.23
N LEU A 15 40.52 -18.61 14.18
CA LEU A 15 41.30 -19.56 13.39
C LEU A 15 42.79 -19.59 13.74
N VAL A 16 43.33 -18.52 14.33
CA VAL A 16 44.76 -18.42 14.67
C VAL A 16 44.98 -18.70 16.17
N PRO A 17 45.94 -19.58 16.54
CA PRO A 17 46.28 -19.82 17.93
C PRO A 17 46.80 -18.53 18.61
N PRO A 18 46.48 -18.31 19.90
CA PRO A 18 46.88 -17.07 20.58
C PRO A 18 48.40 -17.04 20.79
N PRO A 19 48.99 -15.84 20.87
CA PRO A 19 50.36 -15.73 21.36
C PRO A 19 50.44 -16.26 22.80
N SER A 20 51.41 -17.12 23.08
CA SER A 20 51.65 -17.70 24.40
C SER A 20 52.51 -16.75 25.25
N GLY A 21 51.97 -16.19 26.33
CA GLY A 21 52.72 -15.38 27.28
C GLY A 21 52.00 -15.19 28.63
N PRO A 22 52.73 -15.09 29.75
CA PRO A 22 52.15 -14.80 31.06
C PRO A 22 51.60 -13.36 31.09
N GLY A 23 50.36 -13.21 31.57
CA GLY A 23 49.74 -11.90 31.83
C GLY A 23 49.00 -11.24 30.65
N THR A 24 48.87 -11.91 29.50
CA THR A 24 48.02 -11.42 28.41
C THR A 24 46.54 -11.68 28.71
N PRO A 25 45.62 -10.73 28.46
CA PRO A 25 44.19 -10.97 28.56
C PRO A 25 43.80 -12.15 27.68
N SER A 26 42.84 -12.96 28.12
CA SER A 26 42.31 -14.04 27.30
C SER A 26 41.90 -13.50 25.92
N ARG A 27 42.37 -14.12 24.82
CA ARG A 27 41.95 -13.76 23.46
C ARG A 27 40.44 -13.69 23.31
N TRP A 28 39.71 -14.51 24.05
CA TRP A 28 38.25 -14.55 24.08
C TRP A 28 37.64 -13.30 24.70
N PHE A 29 38.31 -12.71 25.67
CA PHE A 29 37.88 -11.49 26.31
C PHE A 29 38.12 -10.27 25.42
N LEU A 30 39.27 -10.20 24.74
CA LEU A 30 39.52 -9.17 23.72
C LEU A 30 38.58 -9.30 22.51
N LEU A 31 38.23 -10.54 22.12
CA LEU A 31 37.18 -10.78 21.12
C LEU A 31 35.81 -10.30 21.60
N ALA A 32 35.44 -10.58 22.85
CA ALA A 32 34.19 -10.10 23.43
C ALA A 32 34.13 -8.57 23.44
N LEU A 33 35.23 -7.90 23.80
CA LEU A 33 35.35 -6.45 23.74
C LEU A 33 35.18 -5.91 22.30
N LEU A 34 35.85 -6.52 21.33
CA LEU A 34 35.71 -6.18 19.90
C LEU A 34 34.27 -6.33 19.42
N MET A 35 33.62 -7.44 19.77
CA MET A 35 32.24 -7.75 19.39
C MET A 35 31.23 -6.82 20.06
N VAL A 36 31.40 -6.48 21.33
CA VAL A 36 30.49 -5.58 22.05
C VAL A 36 30.60 -4.15 21.52
N LEU A 37 31.81 -3.67 21.26
CA LEU A 37 32.03 -2.35 20.66
C LEU A 37 31.48 -2.28 19.23
N SER A 38 31.74 -3.30 18.40
CA SER A 38 31.25 -3.32 17.01
C SER A 38 29.72 -3.50 16.92
N SER A 39 29.14 -4.33 17.78
CA SER A 39 27.69 -4.52 17.87
C SER A 39 27.00 -3.25 18.40
N GLY A 40 27.59 -2.57 19.39
CA GLY A 40 27.11 -1.28 19.86
C GLY A 40 27.16 -0.19 18.77
N ALA A 41 28.24 -0.16 17.99
CA ALA A 41 28.36 0.73 16.84
C ALA A 41 27.30 0.43 15.76
N ALA A 42 27.11 -0.84 15.40
CA ALA A 42 26.08 -1.25 14.44
C ALA A 42 24.67 -0.94 14.94
N TYR A 43 24.39 -1.19 16.22
CA TYR A 43 23.11 -0.88 16.88
C TYR A 43 22.77 0.62 16.76
N LEU A 44 23.73 1.50 17.04
CA LEU A 44 23.54 2.95 16.93
C LEU A 44 23.50 3.44 15.48
N ALA A 45 24.29 2.87 14.58
CA ALA A 45 24.33 3.27 13.18
C ALA A 45 23.05 2.88 12.43
N VAL A 46 22.54 1.66 12.65
CA VAL A 46 21.31 1.17 12.02
C VAL A 46 20.08 1.75 12.73
N GLY A 47 20.09 1.75 14.06
CA GLY A 47 18.96 2.22 14.85
C GLY A 47 18.82 3.75 14.91
N GLY A 48 19.91 4.49 14.71
CA GLY A 48 19.91 5.96 14.82
C GLY A 48 19.14 6.69 13.73
N GLY A 49 18.82 6.04 12.61
CA GLY A 49 18.09 6.65 11.50
C GLY A 49 18.77 7.94 11.00
N ARG A 50 18.10 9.09 11.15
CA ARG A 50 18.62 10.43 10.82
C ARG A 50 19.23 11.19 12.02
N ASP A 51 19.25 10.60 13.23
CA ASP A 51 19.90 11.23 14.38
C ASP A 51 21.42 11.19 14.22
N ARG A 52 21.97 12.34 13.80
CA ARG A 52 23.42 12.54 13.61
C ARG A 52 24.22 12.18 14.86
N ARG A 53 23.68 12.40 16.06
CA ARG A 53 24.38 12.17 17.33
C ARG A 53 24.58 10.68 17.58
N ALA A 54 23.59 9.85 17.26
CA ALA A 54 23.70 8.40 17.31
C ALA A 54 24.75 7.89 16.31
N GLY A 55 24.79 8.46 15.10
CA GLY A 55 25.82 8.16 14.10
C GLY A 55 27.24 8.55 14.56
N LEU A 56 27.40 9.70 15.22
CA LEU A 56 28.69 10.14 15.75
C LEU A 56 29.19 9.26 16.91
N LEU A 57 28.31 8.83 17.81
CA LEU A 57 28.66 7.89 18.88
C LEU A 57 28.97 6.49 18.31
N ALA A 58 28.21 6.03 17.32
CA ALA A 58 28.51 4.81 16.57
C ALA A 58 29.91 4.86 15.95
N PHE A 59 30.28 6.01 15.39
CA PHE A 59 31.60 6.23 14.81
C PHE A 59 32.71 6.16 15.87
N CYS A 60 32.52 6.77 17.05
CA CYS A 60 33.45 6.63 18.18
C CYS A 60 33.66 5.15 18.57
N LEU A 61 32.57 4.39 18.75
CA LEU A 61 32.65 2.97 19.12
C LEU A 61 33.35 2.13 18.04
N LEU A 62 33.09 2.41 16.77
CA LEU A 62 33.73 1.71 15.65
C LEU A 62 35.23 2.01 15.55
N LEU A 63 35.65 3.25 15.79
CA LEU A 63 37.06 3.62 15.83
C LEU A 63 37.80 2.96 16.99
N SER A 64 37.16 2.87 18.16
CA SER A 64 37.69 2.12 19.31
C SER A 64 37.81 0.64 19.00
N ALA A 65 36.77 0.00 18.43
CA ALA A 65 36.80 -1.40 18.02
C ALA A 65 37.95 -1.68 17.02
N SER A 66 38.14 -0.78 16.06
CA SER A 66 39.20 -0.87 15.05
C SER A 66 40.61 -0.82 15.64
N ALA A 67 40.83 -0.11 16.75
CA ALA A 67 42.13 -0.10 17.44
C ALA A 67 42.47 -1.47 18.04
N PHE A 68 41.48 -2.16 18.63
CA PHE A 68 41.68 -3.51 19.18
C PHE A 68 41.85 -4.58 18.10
N ALA A 69 41.42 -4.32 16.87
CA ALA A 69 41.60 -5.23 15.74
C ALA A 69 43.09 -5.38 15.33
N ASP A 70 43.94 -4.37 15.57
CA ASP A 70 45.31 -4.32 15.05
C ASP A 70 46.21 -5.44 15.56
N GLY A 71 46.07 -5.81 16.82
CA GLY A 71 46.83 -6.91 17.42
C GLY A 71 46.51 -8.24 16.75
N PHE A 72 45.22 -8.51 16.47
CA PHE A 72 44.78 -9.75 15.84
C PHE A 72 45.19 -9.85 14.37
N LEU A 73 45.07 -8.74 13.63
CA LEU A 73 45.44 -8.68 12.22
C LEU A 73 46.96 -8.83 12.03
N THR A 74 47.75 -8.19 12.91
CA THR A 74 49.22 -8.33 12.88
C THR A 74 49.62 -9.76 13.21
N HIS A 75 49.08 -10.33 14.29
CA HIS A 75 49.40 -11.70 14.72
C HIS A 75 49.01 -12.75 13.65
N ALA A 76 47.85 -12.60 13.01
CA ALA A 76 47.44 -13.50 11.93
C ALA A 76 48.38 -13.43 10.72
N ALA A 77 48.85 -12.24 10.36
CA ALA A 77 49.85 -12.06 9.30
C ALA A 77 51.23 -12.63 9.68
N ASP A 78 51.58 -12.63 10.97
CA ASP A 78 52.83 -13.20 11.48
C ASP A 78 52.81 -14.74 11.47
N VAL A 79 51.65 -15.34 11.80
CA VAL A 79 51.49 -16.81 11.83
C VAL A 79 51.29 -17.41 10.44
N ALA A 80 50.62 -16.70 9.53
CA ALA A 80 50.32 -17.18 8.17
C ALA A 80 50.77 -16.17 7.11
N PRO A 81 51.87 -16.44 6.37
CA PRO A 81 52.39 -15.52 5.35
C PRO A 81 51.38 -15.14 4.25
N ALA A 82 50.46 -16.06 3.91
CA ALA A 82 49.37 -15.81 2.95
C ALA A 82 48.41 -14.69 3.41
N LEU A 83 48.35 -14.39 4.71
CA LEU A 83 47.59 -13.30 5.30
C LEU A 83 48.39 -12.00 5.42
N GLY A 84 49.56 -11.91 4.77
CA GLY A 84 50.42 -10.70 4.73
C GLY A 84 49.70 -9.38 4.46
N PRO A 85 48.68 -9.29 3.57
CA PRO A 85 47.90 -8.07 3.36
C PRO A 85 47.18 -7.54 4.62
N LEU A 86 46.89 -8.38 5.61
CA LEU A 86 46.28 -7.95 6.87
C LEU A 86 47.22 -7.03 7.67
N ARG A 87 48.54 -7.15 7.49
CA ARG A 87 49.52 -6.23 8.10
C ARG A 87 49.36 -4.82 7.53
N ALA A 88 49.05 -4.71 6.24
CA ALA A 88 48.75 -3.43 5.63
C ALA A 88 47.45 -2.83 6.19
N LEU A 89 46.42 -3.66 6.34
CA LEU A 89 45.15 -3.26 6.93
C LEU A 89 45.28 -2.83 8.41
N ALA A 90 46.15 -3.48 9.19
CA ALA A 90 46.46 -3.10 10.57
C ALA A 90 47.23 -1.77 10.67
N ALA A 91 48.10 -1.48 9.71
CA ALA A 91 48.84 -0.22 9.64
C ALA A 91 47.95 1.00 9.32
N LEU A 92 46.73 0.79 8.82
CA LEU A 92 45.74 1.85 8.62
C LEU A 92 45.14 2.30 9.97
N GLN A 93 45.82 3.23 10.63
CA GLN A 93 45.51 3.72 11.99
C GLN A 93 44.27 4.63 12.04
N SER A 94 43.09 4.06 11.79
CA SER A 94 41.82 4.80 11.82
C SER A 94 41.52 5.46 13.17
N ALA A 95 42.07 4.95 14.27
CA ALA A 95 41.94 5.50 15.62
C ALA A 95 42.44 6.95 15.73
N ALA A 96 43.28 7.41 14.80
CA ALA A 96 43.73 8.80 14.69
C ALA A 96 42.55 9.82 14.62
N PHE A 97 41.37 9.38 14.15
CA PHE A 97 40.17 10.22 14.05
C PHE A 97 39.23 10.13 15.26
N LEU A 98 39.59 9.36 16.30
CA LEU A 98 38.81 9.26 17.54
C LEU A 98 38.58 10.62 18.22
N PRO A 99 39.56 11.55 18.26
CA PRO A 99 39.35 12.87 18.87
C PRO A 99 38.37 13.71 18.05
N TYR A 100 38.47 13.65 16.71
CA TYR A 100 37.50 14.31 15.81
C TYR A 100 36.07 13.82 16.07
N ALA A 101 35.88 12.50 16.15
CA ALA A 101 34.57 11.90 16.42
C ALA A 101 34.04 12.31 17.81
N SER A 102 34.92 12.34 18.82
CA SER A 102 34.57 12.73 20.19
C SER A 102 34.15 14.21 20.29
N TRP A 103 34.89 15.11 19.66
CA TRP A 103 34.55 16.54 19.59
C TRP A 103 33.29 16.81 18.79
N ALA A 104 33.05 16.05 17.71
CA ALA A 104 31.82 16.13 16.95
C ALA A 104 30.62 15.66 17.80
N PHE A 105 30.75 14.53 18.51
CA PHE A 105 29.68 14.01 19.36
C PHE A 105 29.32 14.97 20.50
N PHE A 106 30.30 15.37 21.32
CA PHE A 106 30.03 16.25 22.47
C PHE A 106 29.68 17.69 22.08
N GLY A 107 30.02 18.12 20.85
CA GLY A 107 29.56 19.39 20.29
C GLY A 107 28.08 19.39 19.93
N ASP A 108 27.54 18.25 19.49
CA ASP A 108 26.13 18.09 19.12
C ASP A 108 25.27 17.51 20.26
N PHE A 109 25.89 16.97 21.33
CA PHE A 109 25.21 16.33 22.46
C PHE A 109 25.83 16.70 23.83
N PRO A 110 25.03 17.14 24.81
CA PRO A 110 23.61 17.55 24.72
C PRO A 110 23.42 18.89 23.98
N HIS A 111 22.19 19.16 23.54
CA HIS A 111 21.82 20.50 23.06
C HIS A 111 21.72 21.48 24.25
N ALA A 112 22.83 22.13 24.57
CA ALA A 112 22.86 23.26 25.47
C ALA A 112 22.83 24.58 24.68
N THR A 113 22.02 25.54 25.12
CA THR A 113 22.04 26.92 24.59
C THR A 113 23.25 27.65 25.18
N LEU A 114 24.39 27.54 24.49
CA LEU A 114 25.64 28.19 24.89
C LEU A 114 25.80 29.53 24.15
N PHE A 115 26.31 30.55 24.85
CA PHE A 115 26.59 31.88 24.30
C PHE A 115 28.10 32.19 24.34
N GLY A 116 28.57 33.05 23.44
CA GLY A 116 29.95 33.56 23.41
C GLY A 116 31.00 32.58 22.89
N ALA A 117 32.27 32.78 23.29
CA ALA A 117 33.44 32.06 22.74
C ALA A 117 33.37 30.53 22.92
N VAL A 118 32.68 30.05 23.95
CA VAL A 118 32.57 28.61 24.27
C VAL A 118 31.66 27.87 23.30
N ALA A 119 30.71 28.55 22.65
CA ALA A 119 29.85 27.95 21.62
C ALA A 119 30.64 27.54 20.36
N HIS A 120 31.78 28.21 20.08
CA HIS A 120 32.63 27.92 18.93
C HIS A 120 33.76 26.93 19.22
N LEU A 121 33.99 26.58 20.48
CA LEU A 121 35.08 25.71 20.89
C LEU A 121 35.01 24.31 20.24
N PRO A 122 33.86 23.60 20.22
CA PRO A 122 33.77 22.29 19.57
C PRO A 122 34.07 22.35 18.09
N ALA A 123 33.61 23.38 17.39
CA ALA A 123 33.84 23.54 15.95
C ALA A 123 35.33 23.82 15.61
N ARG A 124 36.05 24.53 16.48
CA ARG A 124 37.50 24.74 16.34
C ARG A 124 38.27 23.47 16.65
N MET A 125 37.98 22.84 17.79
CA MET A 125 38.66 21.62 18.22
C MET A 125 38.39 20.42 17.31
N ARG A 126 37.20 20.33 16.72
CA ARG A 126 36.87 19.35 15.67
C ARG A 126 37.76 19.51 14.44
N ARG A 127 37.95 20.74 13.94
CA ARG A 127 38.84 21.02 12.79
C ARG A 127 40.30 20.70 13.11
N PHE A 128 40.76 21.13 14.29
CA PHE A 128 42.11 20.85 14.77
C PHE A 128 42.37 19.34 14.91
N SER A 129 41.44 18.62 15.53
CA SER A 129 41.51 17.15 15.69
C SER A 129 41.45 16.41 14.35
N ALA A 130 40.69 16.91 13.37
CA ALA A 130 40.68 16.35 12.03
C ALA A 130 42.03 16.51 11.32
N ALA A 131 42.65 17.70 11.44
CA ALA A 131 43.96 17.97 10.85
C ALA A 131 45.05 17.08 11.47
N ILE A 132 45.12 17.01 12.80
CA ILE A 132 46.07 16.13 13.51
C ILE A 132 45.81 14.66 13.16
N GLY A 133 44.55 14.22 13.15
CA GLY A 133 44.18 12.85 12.79
C GLY A 133 44.61 12.50 11.37
N ALA A 134 44.44 13.40 10.40
CA ALA A 134 44.89 13.22 9.03
C ALA A 134 46.41 13.14 8.92
N ILE A 135 47.15 14.01 9.64
CA ILE A 135 48.61 13.99 9.67
C ILE A 135 49.11 12.64 10.23
N CYS A 136 48.60 12.21 11.38
CA CYS A 136 48.98 10.93 11.99
C CYS A 136 48.61 9.74 11.08
N PHE A 137 47.41 9.76 10.48
CA PHE A 137 46.97 8.71 9.56
C PHE A 137 47.87 8.64 8.32
N MET A 138 48.14 9.76 7.66
CA MET A 138 49.00 9.82 6.48
C MET A 138 50.45 9.42 6.79
N ALA A 139 50.98 9.80 7.95
CA ALA A 139 52.32 9.38 8.37
C ALA A 139 52.43 7.84 8.50
N ASN A 140 51.39 7.18 9.04
CA ASN A 140 51.36 5.71 9.15
C ASN A 140 51.09 5.04 7.79
N VAL A 141 50.33 5.67 6.88
CA VAL A 141 50.11 5.18 5.50
C VAL A 141 51.36 5.30 4.64
N ALA A 142 52.08 6.42 4.70
CA ALA A 142 53.28 6.63 3.89
C ALA A 142 54.35 5.54 4.15
N LEU A 143 54.40 5.00 5.37
CA LEU A 143 55.32 3.95 5.75
C LEU A 143 54.93 2.52 5.32
N LEU A 144 53.72 2.34 4.83
CA LEU A 144 53.35 1.11 4.13
C LEU A 144 54.03 1.01 2.76
N VAL A 145 54.41 2.15 2.19
CA VAL A 145 54.90 2.27 0.81
C VAL A 145 56.40 2.57 0.77
N THR A 146 56.91 3.35 1.73
CA THR A 146 58.33 3.77 1.76
C THR A 146 58.92 3.68 3.17
N PRO A 147 60.18 3.23 3.34
CA PRO A 147 60.84 3.29 4.65
C PRO A 147 60.95 4.74 5.15
N PRO A 148 61.06 4.98 6.49
CA PRO A 148 61.09 6.33 7.03
C PRO A 148 62.25 7.12 6.42
N PRO A 149 62.00 8.34 5.90
CA PRO A 149 63.03 9.15 5.27
C PRO A 149 64.13 9.48 6.30
N ARG A 150 65.40 9.38 5.90
CA ARG A 150 66.53 9.82 6.75
C ARG A 150 66.55 11.36 6.83
N GLY A 151 66.99 11.93 7.95
CA GLY A 151 67.10 13.38 8.14
C GLY A 151 65.90 14.04 8.84
N LEU A 152 65.71 15.35 8.63
CA LEU A 152 64.73 16.18 9.35
C LEU A 152 63.30 15.62 9.27
N TRP A 153 62.87 15.16 8.09
CA TRP A 153 61.54 14.58 7.90
C TRP A 153 61.35 13.26 8.66
N GLY A 154 62.40 12.45 8.77
CA GLY A 154 62.40 11.25 9.61
C GLY A 154 62.23 11.59 11.09
N ALA A 155 62.97 12.60 11.57
CA ALA A 155 62.86 13.05 12.96
C ALA A 155 61.47 13.58 13.32
N VAL A 156 60.76 14.18 12.35
CA VAL A 156 59.38 14.68 12.54
C VAL A 156 58.33 13.59 12.40
N LEU A 157 58.49 12.67 11.44
CA LEU A 157 57.47 11.64 11.15
C LEU A 157 57.56 10.45 12.10
N THR A 158 58.76 10.07 12.55
CA THR A 158 58.98 8.87 13.38
C THR A 158 58.20 8.89 14.71
N PRO A 159 58.11 10.02 15.43
CA PRO A 159 57.26 10.11 16.63
C PRO A 159 55.76 9.96 16.33
N LEU A 160 55.29 10.24 15.10
CA LEU A 160 53.87 10.14 14.74
C LEU A 160 53.43 8.71 14.41
N LEU A 161 54.37 7.76 14.39
CA LEU A 161 54.11 6.37 14.02
C LEU A 161 53.64 5.59 15.24
N HIS A 162 52.54 4.86 15.10
CA HIS A 162 51.96 4.11 16.22
C HIS A 162 52.94 3.09 16.83
N LYS A 163 53.75 2.42 16.02
CA LYS A 163 54.66 1.35 16.44
C LYS A 163 56.08 1.82 16.79
N SER A 164 56.35 3.12 16.77
CA SER A 164 57.67 3.66 17.16
C SER A 164 57.87 3.57 18.68
N PRO A 165 59.08 3.25 19.18
CA PRO A 165 59.39 3.28 20.61
C PRO A 165 59.12 4.64 21.26
N ASP A 166 59.38 5.73 20.51
CA ASP A 166 59.19 7.11 20.94
C ASP A 166 57.89 7.72 20.39
N SER A 167 56.86 6.89 20.20
CA SER A 167 55.60 7.32 19.60
C SER A 167 54.82 8.31 20.47
N VAL A 168 54.51 9.48 19.91
CA VAL A 168 53.54 10.43 20.48
C VAL A 168 52.12 10.21 19.95
N PHE A 169 51.89 9.21 19.10
CA PHE A 169 50.58 8.94 18.48
C PHE A 169 49.46 8.79 19.51
N TRP A 170 49.59 7.82 20.43
CA TRP A 170 48.57 7.57 21.46
C TRP A 170 48.47 8.71 22.48
N PRO A 171 49.57 9.29 22.98
CA PRO A 171 49.51 10.47 23.82
C PRO A 171 48.71 11.63 23.20
N VAL A 172 48.96 11.96 21.94
CA VAL A 172 48.25 13.05 21.23
C VAL A 172 46.78 12.70 21.03
N VAL A 173 46.47 11.50 20.53
CA VAL A 173 45.08 11.05 20.32
C VAL A 173 44.31 11.07 21.65
N LEU A 174 44.87 10.49 22.71
CA LEU A 174 44.17 10.38 23.99
C LEU A 174 44.08 11.72 24.73
N ALA A 175 45.06 12.61 24.63
CA ALA A 175 44.98 13.96 25.20
C ALA A 175 43.83 14.77 24.55
N LEU A 176 43.71 14.71 23.23
CA LEU A 176 42.63 15.40 22.51
C LEU A 176 41.26 14.77 22.80
N THR A 177 41.18 13.45 22.93
CA THR A 177 39.96 12.76 23.36
C THR A 177 39.60 13.08 24.81
N ALA A 178 40.58 13.17 25.72
CA ALA A 178 40.38 13.57 27.11
C ALA A 178 39.81 14.99 27.21
N ALA A 179 40.33 15.92 26.39
CA ALA A 179 39.79 17.27 26.30
C ALA A 179 38.32 17.28 25.81
N ALA A 180 37.97 16.44 24.83
CA ALA A 180 36.59 16.27 24.38
C ALA A 180 35.67 15.69 25.47
N LEU A 181 36.14 14.69 26.23
CA LEU A 181 35.43 14.12 27.37
C LEU A 181 35.20 15.16 28.48
N GLY A 182 36.21 15.96 28.80
CA GLY A 182 36.11 17.07 29.76
C GLY A 182 35.09 18.12 29.32
N TYR A 183 35.10 18.48 28.03
CA TYR A 183 34.06 19.33 27.45
C TYR A 183 32.67 18.69 27.56
N GLY A 184 32.54 17.39 27.31
CA GLY A 184 31.29 16.64 27.47
C GLY A 184 30.71 16.73 28.89
N ILE A 185 31.54 16.54 29.92
CA ILE A 185 31.13 16.70 31.34
C ILE A 185 30.64 18.13 31.59
N TRP A 186 31.39 19.12 31.12
CA TRP A 186 31.03 20.52 31.26
C TRP A 186 29.70 20.85 30.55
N ASN A 187 29.52 20.37 29.32
CA ASN A 187 28.31 20.58 28.53
C ASN A 187 27.09 19.88 29.16
N ALA A 188 27.26 18.67 29.68
CA ALA A 188 26.21 17.91 30.38
C ALA A 188 25.67 18.61 31.64
N ARG A 189 26.51 19.38 32.36
CA ARG A 189 26.07 20.19 33.51
C ARG A 189 25.14 21.34 33.11
N HIS A 190 25.27 21.84 31.89
CA HIS A 190 24.49 22.96 31.35
C HIS A 190 23.26 22.50 30.53
N ALA A 191 22.96 21.20 30.52
CA ALA A 191 21.74 20.69 29.90
C ALA A 191 20.47 21.19 30.63
N ARG A 192 19.39 21.35 29.85
CA ARG A 192 18.05 21.70 30.34
C ARG A 192 17.62 20.76 31.47
N VAL A 193 16.90 21.28 32.46
CA VAL A 193 16.50 20.54 33.68
C VAL A 193 15.74 19.24 33.32
N GLU A 194 14.88 19.30 32.32
CA GLU A 194 14.07 18.17 31.83
C GLU A 194 14.90 17.03 31.21
N GLU A 195 16.09 17.33 30.69
CA GLU A 195 16.96 16.36 30.01
C GLU A 195 18.18 15.97 30.86
N ARG A 196 18.43 16.68 31.95
CA ARG A 196 19.67 16.61 32.72
C ARG A 196 19.99 15.20 33.18
N ARG A 197 19.00 14.46 33.71
CA ARG A 197 19.21 13.09 34.22
C ARG A 197 19.60 12.11 33.11
N ARG A 198 18.95 12.19 31.93
CA ARG A 198 19.24 11.30 30.79
C ARG A 198 20.59 11.61 30.14
N VAL A 199 20.91 12.90 30.01
CA VAL A 199 22.17 13.38 29.46
C VAL A 199 23.35 13.02 30.36
N TRP A 200 23.19 13.22 31.68
CA TRP A 200 24.24 12.90 32.64
C TRP A 200 24.55 11.41 32.66
N LEU A 201 23.54 10.53 32.58
CA LEU A 201 23.77 9.10 32.60
C LEU A 201 24.62 8.64 31.40
N LEU A 202 24.29 9.09 30.19
CA LEU A 202 25.05 8.75 28.99
C LEU A 202 26.47 9.33 29.02
N THR A 203 26.59 10.61 29.38
CA THR A 203 27.90 11.29 29.46
C THR A 203 28.80 10.65 30.52
N ALA A 204 28.26 10.37 31.71
CA ALA A 204 28.99 9.68 32.77
C ALA A 204 29.42 8.28 32.36
N GLY A 205 28.57 7.52 31.67
CA GLY A 205 28.91 6.19 31.16
C GLY A 205 30.10 6.20 30.20
N VAL A 206 30.08 7.11 29.22
CA VAL A 206 31.18 7.26 28.24
C VAL A 206 32.47 7.73 28.93
N VAL A 207 32.39 8.70 29.84
CA VAL A 207 33.53 9.23 30.58
C VAL A 207 34.12 8.17 31.51
N LEU A 208 33.33 7.60 32.42
CA LEU A 208 33.81 6.61 33.39
C LEU A 208 34.37 5.36 32.70
N GLY A 209 33.78 4.96 31.57
CA GLY A 209 34.27 3.81 30.81
C GLY A 209 35.55 4.08 30.03
N SER A 210 35.81 5.33 29.61
CA SER A 210 36.98 5.69 28.79
C SER A 210 38.14 6.30 29.60
N THR A 211 37.89 6.84 30.80
CA THR A 211 38.93 7.48 31.62
C THR A 211 40.06 6.51 32.02
N PRO A 212 39.80 5.26 32.45
CA PRO A 212 40.88 4.36 32.85
C PRO A 212 41.89 4.07 31.73
N ILE A 213 41.42 3.88 30.48
CA ILE A 213 42.32 3.65 29.35
C ILE A 213 43.13 4.90 28.99
N VAL A 214 42.50 6.07 29.02
CA VAL A 214 43.16 7.36 28.77
C VAL A 214 44.24 7.61 29.82
N VAL A 215 43.90 7.46 31.11
CA VAL A 215 44.82 7.71 32.23
C VAL A 215 45.96 6.71 32.22
N LEU A 216 45.67 5.41 32.09
CA LEU A 216 46.69 4.38 32.10
C LEU A 216 47.68 4.56 30.95
N GLN A 217 47.18 4.85 29.75
CA GLN A 217 48.05 5.04 28.59
C GLN A 217 48.87 6.34 28.69
N LEU A 218 48.29 7.44 29.19
CA LEU A 218 49.05 8.67 29.39
C LEU A 218 50.11 8.51 30.48
N LEU A 219 49.79 7.86 31.60
CA LEU A 219 50.75 7.60 32.68
C LEU A 219 51.90 6.72 32.23
N THR A 220 51.60 5.63 31.52
CA THR A 220 52.63 4.68 31.04
C THR A 220 53.48 5.26 29.90
N GLN A 221 53.00 6.24 29.16
CA GLN A 221 53.76 6.86 28.05
C GLN A 221 54.53 8.12 28.47
N LEU A 222 54.00 8.90 29.42
CA LEU A 222 54.61 10.16 29.85
C LEU A 222 55.52 10.03 31.08
N TRP A 223 55.36 8.95 31.87
CA TRP A 223 56.09 8.75 33.11
C TRP A 223 56.85 7.41 33.12
N PRO A 224 58.16 7.39 32.82
CA PRO A 224 58.95 6.17 32.69
C PRO A 224 58.98 5.27 33.95
N LEU A 225 58.88 5.87 35.14
CA LEU A 225 58.80 5.11 36.40
C LEU A 225 57.43 4.45 36.61
N ALA A 226 56.33 5.04 36.12
CA ALA A 226 55.00 4.48 36.18
C ALA A 226 54.88 3.34 35.16
N TYR A 227 55.45 3.50 33.96
CA TYR A 227 55.64 2.41 33.00
C TYR A 227 56.28 1.20 33.67
N ARG A 228 57.48 1.37 34.26
CA ARG A 228 58.23 0.27 34.89
C ARG A 228 57.48 -0.44 36.01
N VAL A 229 56.64 0.27 36.76
CA VAL A 229 55.86 -0.31 37.87
C VAL A 229 54.58 -0.99 37.36
N ILE A 230 53.84 -0.33 36.47
CA ILE A 230 52.53 -0.78 35.98
C ILE A 230 52.67 -1.99 35.05
N THR A 231 53.76 -2.11 34.29
CA THR A 231 53.97 -3.24 33.38
C THR A 231 54.43 -4.53 34.06
N GLN A 232 54.68 -4.51 35.38
CA GLN A 232 55.05 -5.70 36.13
C GLN A 232 53.80 -6.46 36.61
N PRO A 233 53.75 -7.80 36.51
CA PRO A 233 52.74 -8.61 37.20
C PRO A 233 52.86 -8.44 38.74
N PRO A 234 51.76 -8.34 39.51
CA PRO A 234 50.35 -8.50 39.11
C PRO A 234 49.66 -7.20 38.67
N LEU A 235 50.30 -6.03 38.85
CA LEU A 235 49.69 -4.72 38.60
C LEU A 235 49.24 -4.56 37.14
N TYR A 236 50.02 -5.07 36.19
CA TYR A 236 49.66 -5.06 34.77
C TYR A 236 48.32 -5.76 34.50
N ILE A 237 48.13 -6.93 35.10
CA ILE A 237 46.92 -7.75 34.93
C ILE A 237 45.71 -7.00 35.53
N VAL A 238 45.86 -6.46 36.74
CA VAL A 238 44.80 -5.69 37.41
C VAL A 238 44.43 -4.44 36.60
N ALA A 239 45.43 -3.69 36.14
CA ALA A 239 45.22 -2.48 35.34
C ALA A 239 44.47 -2.78 34.02
N GLN A 240 44.81 -3.89 33.35
CA GLN A 240 44.12 -4.34 32.16
C GLN A 240 42.66 -4.72 32.42
N TRP A 241 42.38 -5.47 33.50
CA TRP A 241 41.00 -5.80 33.88
C TRP A 241 40.17 -4.55 34.15
N ILE A 242 40.72 -3.57 34.88
CA ILE A 242 40.06 -2.28 35.12
C ILE A 242 39.74 -1.60 33.79
N VAL A 243 40.74 -1.44 32.91
CA VAL A 243 40.58 -0.78 31.62
C VAL A 243 39.49 -1.43 30.77
N TYR A 244 39.55 -2.75 30.58
CA TYR A 244 38.65 -3.42 29.65
C TYR A 244 37.24 -3.58 30.22
N CYS A 245 37.08 -3.83 31.52
CA CYS A 245 35.76 -3.87 32.15
C CYS A 245 35.08 -2.49 32.10
N SER A 246 35.83 -1.42 32.36
CA SER A 246 35.33 -0.05 32.21
C SER A 246 34.93 0.25 30.77
N LEU A 247 35.72 -0.18 29.79
CA LEU A 247 35.41 0.05 28.38
C LEU A 247 34.16 -0.73 27.92
N LEU A 248 33.96 -1.96 28.40
CA LEU A 248 32.73 -2.74 28.17
C LEU A 248 31.47 -2.06 28.74
N ALA A 249 31.62 -1.26 29.80
CA ALA A 249 30.50 -0.50 30.33
C ALA A 249 30.00 0.58 29.35
N VAL A 250 30.84 1.08 28.43
CA VAL A 250 30.44 2.17 27.51
C VAL A 250 29.28 1.75 26.59
N PRO A 251 29.35 0.64 25.81
CA PRO A 251 28.22 0.21 24.98
C PRO A 251 27.00 -0.21 25.80
N LEU A 252 27.20 -0.81 26.98
CA LEU A 252 26.11 -1.29 27.84
C LEU A 252 25.32 -0.12 28.46
N VAL A 253 26.02 0.86 29.04
CA VAL A 253 25.40 2.08 29.57
C VAL A 253 24.78 2.89 28.45
N THR A 254 25.41 2.94 27.28
CA THR A 254 24.83 3.59 26.09
C THR A 254 23.53 2.91 25.66
N ALA A 255 23.51 1.59 25.54
CA ALA A 255 22.31 0.82 25.21
C ALA A 255 21.19 1.05 26.23
N TYR A 256 21.52 1.04 27.53
CA TYR A 256 20.58 1.33 28.61
C TYR A 256 20.06 2.78 28.54
N ALA A 257 20.93 3.77 28.37
CA ALA A 257 20.55 5.18 28.30
C ALA A 257 19.65 5.48 27.09
N VAL A 258 19.92 4.84 25.94
CA VAL A 258 19.06 4.89 24.75
C VAL A 258 17.72 4.20 25.01
N HIS A 259 17.73 3.00 25.59
CA HIS A 259 16.51 2.19 25.74
C HIS A 259 15.62 2.58 26.91
N VAL A 260 16.13 3.12 28.00
CA VAL A 260 15.34 3.46 29.18
C VAL A 260 15.06 4.95 29.23
N HIS A 261 16.10 5.76 28.99
CA HIS A 261 16.04 7.20 29.18
C HIS A 261 15.90 8.01 27.89
N ARG A 262 15.79 7.34 26.72
CA ARG A 262 15.68 7.97 25.39
C ARG A 262 16.75 9.05 25.17
N ALA A 263 17.99 8.76 25.59
CA ALA A 263 19.08 9.74 25.52
C ALA A 263 19.45 10.11 24.07
N LEU A 264 19.21 9.23 23.10
CA LEU A 264 19.37 9.47 21.66
C LEU A 264 18.11 8.99 20.93
N ASP A 265 17.76 9.61 19.80
CA ASP A 265 16.59 9.23 19.01
C ASP A 265 16.92 8.03 18.11
N VAL A 266 17.04 6.85 18.74
CA VAL A 266 17.32 5.59 18.06
C VAL A 266 15.99 4.91 17.76
N ARG A 267 15.52 5.08 16.52
CA ARG A 267 14.35 4.43 15.94
C ARG A 267 14.65 2.98 15.55
N LEU A 268 14.78 2.12 16.55
CA LEU A 268 14.60 0.70 16.32
C LEU A 268 13.11 0.35 16.45
N TYR A 269 12.50 -0.02 15.31
CA TYR A 269 11.26 -0.82 15.24
C TYR A 269 11.30 -2.09 16.10
N VAL A 270 12.48 -2.40 16.65
CA VAL A 270 12.80 -3.59 17.40
C VAL A 270 12.84 -3.32 18.91
N ARG A 271 12.46 -2.16 19.47
CA ARG A 271 12.56 -1.97 20.95
C ARG A 271 11.71 -2.96 21.74
N ARG A 272 10.41 -3.11 21.42
CA ARG A 272 9.56 -4.14 22.05
C ARG A 272 9.90 -5.54 21.55
N ALA A 273 10.25 -5.70 20.26
CA ALA A 273 10.57 -7.01 19.69
C ALA A 273 11.93 -7.58 20.16
N VAL A 274 12.95 -6.74 20.38
CA VAL A 274 14.25 -7.10 21.01
C VAL A 274 14.03 -7.32 22.48
N GLN A 275 13.31 -6.46 23.21
CA GLN A 275 13.02 -6.71 24.62
C GLN A 275 12.25 -8.02 24.82
N TYR A 276 11.31 -8.30 23.91
CA TYR A 276 10.57 -9.54 23.86
C TYR A 276 11.47 -10.73 23.49
N ALA A 277 12.27 -10.62 22.43
CA ALA A 277 13.19 -11.67 21.99
C ALA A 277 14.29 -11.93 23.03
N LEU A 278 14.78 -10.91 23.74
CA LEU A 278 15.72 -11.03 24.85
C LEU A 278 15.04 -11.63 26.08
N ALA A 279 13.83 -11.21 26.45
CA ALA A 279 13.12 -11.80 27.58
C ALA A 279 12.80 -13.28 27.32
N ARG A 280 12.26 -13.59 26.14
CA ARG A 280 11.97 -14.96 25.67
C ARG A 280 13.25 -15.78 25.53
N GLY A 281 14.29 -15.22 24.93
CA GLY A 281 15.60 -15.83 24.76
C GLY A 281 16.28 -16.11 26.10
N THR A 282 16.18 -15.21 27.07
CA THR A 282 16.74 -15.40 28.42
C THR A 282 16.05 -16.55 29.14
N VAL A 283 14.71 -16.65 29.05
CA VAL A 283 13.96 -17.78 29.62
C VAL A 283 14.41 -19.10 28.98
N LEU A 284 14.64 -19.12 27.67
CA LEU A 284 15.12 -20.32 26.96
C LEU A 284 16.57 -20.67 27.31
N VAL A 285 17.46 -19.69 27.39
CA VAL A 285 18.88 -19.89 27.74
C VAL A 285 19.02 -20.36 29.18
N VAL A 286 18.30 -19.75 30.14
CA VAL A 286 18.31 -20.18 31.55
C VAL A 286 17.75 -21.59 31.70
N ALA A 287 16.71 -21.95 30.93
CA ALA A 287 16.18 -23.31 30.90
C ALA A 287 17.16 -24.33 30.29
N ALA A 288 17.97 -23.93 29.30
CA ALA A 288 18.90 -24.80 28.58
C ALA A 288 20.28 -24.92 29.26
N ALA A 289 20.72 -23.89 29.98
CA ALA A 289 22.03 -23.81 30.64
C ALA A 289 22.41 -25.03 31.49
N PRO A 290 21.54 -25.57 32.38
CA PRO A 290 21.89 -26.75 33.19
C PRO A 290 22.11 -28.00 32.35
N PHE A 291 21.42 -28.17 31.23
CA PHE A 291 21.60 -29.31 30.32
C PHE A 291 22.90 -29.20 29.52
N VAL A 292 23.24 -28.00 29.05
CA VAL A 292 24.52 -27.75 28.39
C VAL A 292 25.69 -27.97 29.35
N ALA A 293 25.59 -27.48 30.58
CA ALA A 293 26.61 -27.69 31.62
C ALA A 293 26.79 -29.19 31.94
N LEU A 294 25.68 -29.95 32.05
CA LEU A 294 25.71 -31.40 32.23
C LEU A 294 26.41 -32.10 31.04
N ALA A 295 26.07 -31.73 29.80
CA ALA A 295 26.69 -32.31 28.60
C ALA A 295 28.20 -32.03 28.52
N VAL A 296 28.63 -30.80 28.83
CA VAL A 296 30.06 -30.43 28.88
C VAL A 296 30.80 -31.23 29.95
N LEU A 297 30.20 -31.43 31.12
CA LEU A 297 30.81 -32.21 32.21
C LEU A 297 30.90 -33.71 31.90
N VAL A 298 29.88 -34.28 31.27
CA VAL A 298 29.91 -35.67 30.79
C VAL A 298 31.02 -35.83 29.75
N TYR A 299 31.13 -34.89 28.81
CA TYR A 299 32.20 -34.90 27.81
C TYR A 299 33.61 -34.76 28.44
N GLN A 300 33.78 -33.87 29.41
CA GLN A 300 35.03 -33.69 30.15
C GLN A 300 35.38 -34.93 31.01
N SER A 301 34.39 -35.73 31.37
CA SER A 301 34.56 -36.91 32.23
C SER A 301 34.40 -38.23 31.48
N ARG A 302 34.49 -38.21 30.15
CA ARG A 302 34.27 -39.36 29.26
C ARG A 302 35.17 -40.56 29.55
N ASP A 303 36.33 -40.33 30.17
CA ASP A 303 37.32 -41.34 30.51
C ASP A 303 37.07 -42.00 31.88
N ARG A 304 35.98 -41.61 32.59
CA ARG A 304 35.60 -42.13 33.92
C ARG A 304 34.33 -42.99 33.86
N ARG A 305 34.23 -43.95 34.77
CA ARG A 305 33.01 -44.77 34.92
C ARG A 305 31.88 -43.93 35.54
N VAL A 306 30.66 -44.08 35.04
CA VAL A 306 29.48 -43.31 35.48
C VAL A 306 29.24 -43.42 37.00
N ALA A 307 29.50 -44.60 37.59
CA ALA A 307 29.37 -44.82 39.03
C ALA A 307 30.30 -43.93 39.88
N GLU A 308 31.53 -43.68 39.41
CA GLU A 308 32.50 -42.82 40.09
C GLU A 308 32.14 -41.33 39.98
N LEU A 309 31.49 -40.96 38.87
CA LEU A 309 31.00 -39.59 38.66
C LEU A 309 29.86 -39.24 39.62
N LEU A 310 28.95 -40.19 39.85
CA LEU A 310 27.79 -40.04 40.73
C LEU A 310 28.14 -40.13 42.22
N ALA A 311 29.17 -40.91 42.58
CA ALA A 311 29.63 -41.04 43.97
C ALA A 311 30.40 -39.81 44.48
N GLY A 312 30.91 -38.94 43.60
CA GLY A 312 31.61 -37.71 43.99
C GLY A 312 30.67 -36.52 44.24
N GLY A 313 31.07 -35.59 45.13
CA GLY A 313 30.26 -34.39 45.47
C GLY A 313 29.87 -33.49 44.28
N ARG A 314 30.60 -33.57 43.16
CA ARG A 314 30.25 -32.90 41.89
C ARG A 314 29.05 -33.57 41.18
N GLY A 315 28.85 -34.87 41.34
CA GLY A 315 27.74 -35.64 40.78
C GLY A 315 26.39 -35.30 41.42
N ALA A 316 26.37 -35.14 42.75
CA ALA A 316 25.18 -34.70 43.48
C ALA A 316 24.75 -33.27 43.06
N GLY A 317 25.71 -32.35 42.88
CA GLY A 317 25.44 -31.01 42.36
C GLY A 317 24.88 -31.02 40.93
N LEU A 318 25.29 -31.97 40.10
CA LEU A 318 24.80 -32.15 38.72
C LEU A 318 23.37 -32.70 38.67
N LEU A 319 23.04 -33.68 39.52
CA LEU A 319 21.67 -34.18 39.65
C LEU A 319 20.73 -33.07 40.17
N ALA A 320 21.18 -32.27 41.13
CA ALA A 320 20.44 -31.11 41.62
C ALA A 320 20.25 -30.03 40.54
N ALA A 321 21.28 -29.72 39.76
CA ALA A 321 21.20 -28.76 38.65
C ALA A 321 20.31 -29.27 37.50
N GLY A 322 20.38 -30.56 37.17
CA GLY A 322 19.52 -31.20 36.18
C GLY A 322 18.05 -31.25 36.62
N ALA A 323 17.79 -31.57 37.89
CA ALA A 323 16.45 -31.51 38.48
C ALA A 323 15.89 -30.07 38.50
N ALA A 324 16.71 -29.08 38.88
CA ALA A 324 16.34 -27.67 38.81
C ALA A 324 16.07 -27.24 37.35
N GLY A 325 16.86 -27.70 36.39
CA GLY A 325 16.65 -27.50 34.96
C GLY A 325 15.33 -28.08 34.46
N LEU A 326 14.95 -29.29 34.91
CA LEU A 326 13.66 -29.91 34.61
C LEU A 326 12.48 -29.12 35.17
N VAL A 327 12.60 -28.58 36.39
CA VAL A 327 11.57 -27.73 37.02
C VAL A 327 11.40 -26.43 36.23
N VAL A 328 12.49 -25.76 35.87
CA VAL A 328 12.46 -24.52 35.05
C VAL A 328 11.91 -24.81 33.65
N ALA A 329 12.30 -25.94 33.03
CA ALA A 329 11.79 -26.36 31.74
C ALA A 329 10.28 -26.69 31.79
N GLY A 330 9.79 -27.31 32.86
CA GLY A 330 8.36 -27.57 33.08
C GLY A 330 7.54 -26.29 33.28
N GLY A 331 8.10 -25.30 33.98
CA GLY A 331 7.48 -23.99 34.20
C GLY A 331 7.55 -23.02 33.01
N ARG A 332 8.38 -23.30 32.00
CA ARG A 332 8.71 -22.37 30.92
C ARG A 332 7.49 -21.82 30.18
N ARG A 333 6.48 -22.65 29.92
CA ARG A 333 5.27 -22.22 29.20
C ARG A 333 4.53 -21.12 29.96
N ARG A 334 4.30 -21.32 31.26
CA ARG A 334 3.61 -20.32 32.10
C ARG A 334 4.36 -18.99 32.19
N VAL A 335 5.69 -19.05 32.26
CA VAL A 335 6.54 -17.85 32.30
C VAL A 335 6.55 -17.14 30.94
N LEU A 336 6.65 -17.87 29.84
CA LEU A 336 6.54 -17.32 28.49
C LEU A 336 5.17 -16.69 28.25
N ASP A 337 4.09 -17.32 28.69
CA ASP A 337 2.73 -16.77 28.58
C ASP A 337 2.54 -15.51 29.45
N ALA A 338 3.24 -15.42 30.59
CA ALA A 338 3.25 -14.22 31.42
C ALA A 338 4.08 -13.08 30.79
N VAL A 339 5.19 -13.41 30.13
CA VAL A 339 5.99 -12.48 29.32
C VAL A 339 5.16 -11.97 28.14
N ASP A 340 4.48 -12.86 27.39
CA ASP A 340 3.59 -12.49 26.28
C ASP A 340 2.49 -11.53 26.76
N ARG A 341 1.82 -11.84 27.88
CA ARG A 341 0.79 -10.96 28.48
C ARG A 341 1.34 -9.61 28.91
N ARG A 342 2.57 -9.54 29.40
CA ARG A 342 3.19 -8.28 29.86
C ARG A 342 3.62 -7.38 28.70
N PHE A 343 4.06 -7.97 27.58
CA PHE A 343 4.56 -7.23 26.42
C PHE A 343 3.47 -6.88 25.39
N PHE A 344 2.36 -7.64 25.33
CA PHE A 344 1.27 -7.44 24.35
C PHE A 344 -0.10 -7.09 24.99
N ARG A 345 -0.11 -6.57 26.23
CA ARG A 345 -1.33 -6.24 26.98
C ARG A 345 -2.32 -5.36 26.22
N GLU A 346 -1.83 -4.32 25.54
CA GLU A 346 -2.64 -3.40 24.72
C GLU A 346 -3.37 -4.11 23.55
N GLN A 347 -2.73 -5.10 22.89
CA GLN A 347 -3.34 -5.84 21.79
C GLN A 347 -4.37 -6.88 22.27
N TYR A 348 -4.17 -7.44 23.47
CA TYR A 348 -5.11 -8.36 24.08
C TYR A 348 -6.37 -7.61 24.58
N ASP A 349 -6.17 -6.49 25.26
CA ASP A 349 -7.28 -5.66 25.77
C ASP A 349 -8.12 -5.08 24.61
N ALA A 350 -7.48 -4.66 23.51
CA ALA A 350 -8.18 -4.21 22.30
C ALA A 350 -9.13 -5.28 21.71
N ARG A 351 -8.71 -6.55 21.69
CA ARG A 351 -9.53 -7.65 21.14
C ARG A 351 -10.75 -7.97 22.00
N VAL A 352 -10.62 -7.84 23.33
CA VAL A 352 -11.75 -8.01 24.26
C VAL A 352 -12.73 -6.85 24.10
N SER A 353 -12.23 -5.61 24.12
CA SER A 353 -13.06 -4.41 23.94
C SER A 353 -13.82 -4.40 22.61
N LEU A 354 -13.21 -4.85 21.51
CA LEU A 354 -13.88 -4.89 20.20
C LEU A 354 -14.95 -6.00 20.09
N ARG A 355 -14.81 -7.10 20.83
CA ARG A 355 -15.89 -8.09 20.94
C ARG A 355 -17.06 -7.54 21.75
N ASP A 356 -16.77 -6.92 22.88
CA ASP A 356 -17.79 -6.31 23.74
C ASP A 356 -18.52 -5.16 23.02
N LEU A 357 -17.82 -4.43 22.14
CA LEU A 357 -18.41 -3.42 21.27
C LEU A 357 -19.47 -4.00 20.31
N VAL A 358 -19.21 -5.15 19.69
CA VAL A 358 -20.18 -5.79 18.77
C VAL A 358 -21.48 -6.13 19.51
N ASP A 359 -21.39 -6.60 20.76
CA ASP A 359 -22.56 -6.87 21.60
C ASP A 359 -23.24 -5.58 22.08
N GLY A 360 -22.45 -4.54 22.39
CA GLY A 360 -22.95 -3.21 22.77
C GLY A 360 -23.73 -2.52 21.65
N ILE A 361 -23.26 -2.58 20.41
CA ILE A 361 -23.91 -1.99 19.22
C ILE A 361 -25.35 -2.47 19.07
N ARG A 362 -25.65 -3.73 19.43
CA ARG A 362 -27.00 -4.31 19.34
C ARG A 362 -27.99 -3.73 20.36
N ARG A 363 -27.51 -3.12 21.45
CA ARG A 363 -28.33 -2.65 22.58
C ARG A 363 -28.57 -1.14 22.58
N VAL A 364 -27.75 -0.38 21.84
CA VAL A 364 -27.90 1.07 21.73
C VAL A 364 -29.19 1.40 20.99
N GLY A 365 -29.97 2.38 21.47
CA GLY A 365 -31.24 2.83 20.87
C GLY A 365 -31.08 3.96 19.84
N ASP A 366 -30.23 4.95 20.13
CA ASP A 366 -30.05 6.17 19.33
C ASP A 366 -28.77 6.17 18.46
N LEU A 367 -28.80 6.89 17.34
CA LEU A 367 -27.67 7.01 16.41
C LEU A 367 -26.50 7.83 17.00
N GLY A 368 -26.78 8.87 17.79
CA GLY A 368 -25.74 9.65 18.47
C GLY A 368 -25.05 8.85 19.57
N ASP A 369 -25.80 8.00 20.28
CA ASP A 369 -25.22 7.05 21.24
C ASP A 369 -24.35 5.99 20.56
N LEU A 370 -24.70 5.57 19.34
CA LEU A 370 -23.91 4.63 18.56
C LEU A 370 -22.58 5.26 18.13
N GLU A 371 -22.59 6.49 17.62
CA GLU A 371 -21.38 7.24 17.25
C GLU A 371 -20.46 7.41 18.48
N ARG A 372 -21.00 7.82 19.63
CA ARG A 372 -20.25 7.95 20.88
C ARG A 372 -19.71 6.63 21.43
N LEU A 373 -20.46 5.54 21.31
CA LEU A 373 -20.01 4.22 21.76
C LEU A 373 -18.85 3.72 20.89
N VAL A 374 -19.03 3.79 19.56
CA VAL A 374 -18.02 3.37 18.58
C VAL A 374 -16.74 4.20 18.72
N ALA A 375 -16.86 5.53 18.80
CA ALA A 375 -15.71 6.41 18.95
C ALA A 375 -14.94 6.11 20.25
N ARG A 376 -15.63 5.95 21.39
CA ARG A 376 -14.99 5.66 22.69
C ARG A 376 -14.27 4.31 22.71
N GLU A 377 -14.89 3.26 22.21
CA GLU A 377 -14.31 1.91 22.26
C GLU A 377 -13.17 1.73 21.25
N ILE A 378 -13.27 2.35 20.07
CA ILE A 378 -12.16 2.40 19.10
C ILE A 378 -11.00 3.23 19.64
N ASP A 379 -11.30 4.37 20.29
CA ASP A 379 -10.27 5.20 20.92
C ASP A 379 -9.54 4.42 22.02
N ARG A 380 -10.27 3.67 22.86
CA ARG A 380 -9.69 2.78 23.88
C ARG A 380 -8.86 1.64 23.30
N ALA A 381 -9.31 1.02 22.22
CA ALA A 381 -8.67 -0.17 21.64
C ALA A 381 -7.43 0.16 20.81
N PHE A 382 -7.43 1.27 20.06
CA PHE A 382 -6.39 1.56 19.08
C PHE A 382 -5.65 2.89 19.28
N HIS A 383 -6.13 3.77 20.17
CA HIS A 383 -5.59 5.12 20.38
C HIS A 383 -5.23 5.85 19.08
N PRO A 384 -6.14 5.96 18.10
CA PRO A 384 -5.87 6.68 16.87
C PRO A 384 -5.78 8.19 17.12
N GLU A 385 -5.16 8.92 16.19
CA GLU A 385 -5.12 10.38 16.22
C GLU A 385 -6.52 10.99 16.13
N SER A 386 -7.42 10.34 15.37
CA SER A 386 -8.82 10.71 15.21
C SER A 386 -9.69 9.50 14.88
N VAL A 387 -10.98 9.56 15.24
CA VAL A 387 -12.02 8.61 14.82
C VAL A 387 -13.22 9.42 14.37
N ALA A 388 -13.81 9.07 13.23
CA ALA A 388 -15.06 9.66 12.78
C ALA A 388 -15.96 8.59 12.15
N LEU A 389 -17.22 8.56 12.56
CA LEU A 389 -18.27 7.80 11.88
C LEU A 389 -18.99 8.75 10.93
N LEU A 390 -18.91 8.47 9.63
CA LEU A 390 -19.55 9.28 8.60
C LEU A 390 -20.69 8.47 7.98
N VAL A 391 -21.89 9.05 7.93
CA VAL A 391 -23.06 8.41 7.31
C VAL A 391 -23.40 9.12 6.01
N LEU A 392 -23.87 8.38 5.01
CA LEU A 392 -24.33 8.97 3.76
C LEU A 392 -25.54 9.87 4.04
N ASN A 393 -25.52 11.10 3.51
CA ASN A 393 -26.69 11.98 3.56
C ASN A 393 -27.87 11.39 2.75
N ALA A 394 -29.09 11.89 2.98
CA ALA A 394 -30.31 11.40 2.32
C ALA A 394 -30.28 11.46 0.77
N ARG A 395 -29.42 12.31 0.19
CA ARG A 395 -29.22 12.43 -1.27
C ARG A 395 -28.12 11.49 -1.81
N GLY A 396 -27.35 10.85 -0.94
CA GLY A 396 -26.23 9.97 -1.29
C GLY A 396 -25.07 10.68 -1.99
N GLU A 397 -24.82 11.94 -1.63
CA GLU A 397 -23.82 12.81 -2.25
C GLU A 397 -22.64 13.11 -1.31
N HIS A 398 -22.91 13.21 -0.01
CA HIS A 398 -21.93 13.57 1.00
C HIS A 398 -21.95 12.59 2.18
N LEU A 399 -20.77 12.29 2.68
CA LEU A 399 -20.53 11.66 3.97
C LEU A 399 -20.48 12.77 5.03
N VAL A 400 -21.40 12.71 6.00
CA VAL A 400 -21.54 13.71 7.06
C VAL A 400 -21.40 13.04 8.42
N SER A 401 -20.65 13.69 9.32
CA SER A 401 -20.70 13.40 10.76
C SER A 401 -21.83 14.24 11.36
N ARG A 402 -22.63 13.65 12.24
CA ARG A 402 -23.84 14.30 12.77
C ARG A 402 -23.49 15.32 13.86
N ASP A 403 -22.41 15.09 14.60
CA ASP A 403 -21.91 16.00 15.64
C ASP A 403 -21.17 17.23 15.07
N GLY A 404 -21.03 17.32 13.74
CA GLY A 404 -20.33 18.43 13.06
C GLY A 404 -18.80 18.44 13.27
N GLY A 405 -18.25 17.42 13.94
CA GLY A 405 -16.83 17.29 14.23
C GLY A 405 -15.95 17.02 13.01
N ALA A 406 -16.53 16.62 11.89
CA ALA A 406 -15.83 16.39 10.62
C ALA A 406 -16.46 17.18 9.47
N ARG A 407 -15.63 17.79 8.62
CA ARG A 407 -16.10 18.47 7.39
C ARG A 407 -16.82 17.46 6.48
N PRO A 408 -17.96 17.84 5.86
CA PRO A 408 -18.63 16.99 4.88
C PRO A 408 -17.66 16.54 3.79
N LEU A 409 -17.52 15.23 3.62
CA LEU A 409 -16.64 14.63 2.63
C LEU A 409 -17.46 14.23 1.41
N SER A 410 -17.04 14.66 0.23
CA SER A 410 -17.58 14.09 -1.01
C SER A 410 -17.07 12.65 -1.15
N ILE A 411 -17.90 11.78 -1.72
CA ILE A 411 -17.55 10.36 -1.93
C ILE A 411 -16.25 10.23 -2.74
N GLY A 412 -16.03 11.12 -3.72
CA GLY A 412 -14.81 11.15 -4.53
C GLY A 412 -13.54 11.49 -3.72
N ALA A 413 -13.63 12.41 -2.75
CA ALA A 413 -12.51 12.75 -1.88
C ALA A 413 -12.22 11.64 -0.85
N ALA A 414 -13.27 10.98 -0.34
CA ALA A 414 -13.13 9.86 0.60
C ALA A 414 -12.41 8.65 -0.03
N VAL A 415 -12.66 8.38 -1.33
CA VAL A 415 -11.96 7.30 -2.06
C VAL A 415 -10.50 7.65 -2.36
N ALA A 416 -10.15 8.94 -2.46
CA ALA A 416 -8.79 9.39 -2.71
C ALA A 416 -7.91 9.46 -1.45
N ALA A 417 -8.51 9.66 -0.27
CA ALA A 417 -7.82 9.79 1.01
C ALA A 417 -7.69 8.44 1.75
N LEU A 418 -6.86 7.53 1.22
CA LEU A 418 -6.66 6.18 1.76
C LEU A 418 -5.70 6.15 2.97
N VAL A 419 -6.13 6.73 4.10
CA VAL A 419 -5.54 6.43 5.41
C VAL A 419 -6.63 5.74 6.23
N SER A 420 -6.59 4.39 6.25
CA SER A 420 -7.39 3.49 7.09
C SER A 420 -8.90 3.80 7.23
N LEU A 421 -9.63 3.67 6.12
CA LEU A 421 -11.08 3.77 6.08
C LEU A 421 -11.74 2.38 6.08
N VAL A 422 -12.76 2.19 6.93
CA VAL A 422 -13.57 0.97 6.98
C VAL A 422 -14.95 1.26 6.35
N PRO A 423 -15.29 0.65 5.21
CA PRO A 423 -16.59 0.85 4.58
C PRO A 423 -17.70 0.17 5.38
N LEU A 424 -18.84 0.84 5.52
CA LEU A 424 -20.05 0.29 6.12
C LEU A 424 -21.02 -0.03 4.98
N LEU A 425 -21.28 -1.32 4.77
CA LEU A 425 -22.06 -1.83 3.64
C LEU A 425 -23.39 -2.42 4.13
N ASP A 426 -24.50 -2.14 3.44
CA ASP A 426 -25.79 -2.78 3.70
C ASP A 426 -25.82 -4.25 3.22
N GLY A 427 -26.92 -4.96 3.49
CA GLY A 427 -27.11 -6.35 3.08
C GLY A 427 -27.05 -6.60 1.55
N ALA A 428 -27.16 -5.55 0.73
CA ALA A 428 -27.01 -5.59 -0.72
C ALA A 428 -25.60 -5.17 -1.20
N GLY A 429 -24.67 -4.87 -0.28
CA GLY A 429 -23.31 -4.43 -0.58
C GLY A 429 -23.18 -2.94 -0.90
N SER A 430 -24.19 -2.12 -0.60
CA SER A 430 -24.19 -0.67 -0.83
C SER A 430 -23.52 0.08 0.32
N LEU A 431 -22.66 1.05 0.01
CA LEU A 431 -22.07 1.94 1.03
C LEU A 431 -23.15 2.81 1.69
N ILE A 432 -23.38 2.61 2.98
CA ILE A 432 -24.27 3.43 3.82
C ILE A 432 -23.51 4.39 4.73
N GLY A 433 -22.21 4.16 4.92
CA GLY A 433 -21.34 5.02 5.70
C GLY A 433 -19.90 4.57 5.68
N LEU A 434 -19.07 5.26 6.45
CA LEU A 434 -17.63 5.07 6.52
C LEU A 434 -17.18 5.28 7.96
N LEU A 435 -16.39 4.36 8.49
CA LEU A 435 -15.65 4.58 9.73
C LEU A 435 -14.23 5.00 9.35
N ALA A 436 -13.90 6.26 9.62
CA ALA A 436 -12.60 6.85 9.35
C ALA A 436 -11.71 6.81 10.60
N LEU A 437 -10.47 6.34 10.43
CA LEU A 437 -9.49 6.21 11.50
C LEU A 437 -8.22 6.96 11.10
N GLY A 438 -7.78 7.86 11.98
CA GLY A 438 -6.45 8.47 11.89
C GLY A 438 -5.35 7.44 12.15
N ALA A 439 -4.09 7.85 11.93
CA ALA A 439 -2.94 7.01 12.27
C ALA A 439 -2.97 6.63 13.76
N LYS A 440 -2.50 5.44 14.13
CA LYS A 440 -2.35 5.10 15.54
C LYS A 440 -1.34 6.04 16.18
N ARG A 441 -1.62 6.59 17.37
CA ARG A 441 -0.65 7.39 18.16
C ARG A 441 0.59 6.58 18.54
N SER A 442 0.53 5.26 18.42
CA SER A 442 1.67 4.36 18.58
C SER A 442 2.61 4.29 17.37
N GLU A 443 2.32 5.03 16.28
CA GLU A 443 3.04 5.05 15.00
C GLU A 443 3.18 3.68 14.30
N LEU A 444 2.48 2.65 14.79
CA LEU A 444 2.41 1.31 14.20
C LEU A 444 1.24 1.23 13.21
N PRO A 445 1.45 0.69 11.98
CA PRO A 445 0.36 0.48 11.05
C PRO A 445 -0.65 -0.52 11.61
N PHE A 446 -1.92 -0.40 11.22
CA PHE A 446 -2.93 -1.42 11.51
C PHE A 446 -2.48 -2.76 10.93
N THR A 447 -2.47 -3.81 11.75
CA THR A 447 -2.11 -5.16 11.31
C THR A 447 -3.22 -5.76 10.44
N ALA A 448 -2.95 -6.88 9.75
CA ALA A 448 -3.97 -7.58 8.98
C ALA A 448 -5.14 -8.06 9.85
N GLU A 449 -4.84 -8.51 11.07
CA GLU A 449 -5.85 -8.90 12.06
C GLU A 449 -6.64 -7.71 12.59
N ASP A 450 -5.99 -6.57 12.85
CA ASP A 450 -6.68 -5.33 13.26
C ASP A 450 -7.70 -4.91 12.19
N ARG A 451 -7.31 -4.98 10.91
CA ARG A 451 -8.19 -4.65 9.77
C ARG A 451 -9.37 -5.62 9.68
N ALA A 452 -9.16 -6.91 9.90
CA ALA A 452 -10.24 -7.90 9.90
C ALA A 452 -11.24 -7.65 11.04
N LEU A 453 -10.74 -7.33 12.23
CA LEU A 453 -11.57 -7.02 13.39
C LEU A 453 -12.36 -5.72 13.21
N LEU A 454 -11.71 -4.69 12.66
CA LEU A 454 -12.35 -3.43 12.29
C LEU A 454 -13.43 -3.62 11.21
N ALA A 455 -13.21 -4.49 10.23
CA ALA A 455 -14.22 -4.84 9.23
C ALA A 455 -15.43 -5.55 9.84
N ALA A 456 -15.22 -6.43 10.83
CA ALA A 456 -16.31 -7.08 11.57
C ALA A 456 -17.14 -6.06 12.38
N VAL A 457 -16.46 -5.13 13.07
CA VAL A 457 -17.13 -4.00 13.76
C VAL A 457 -17.89 -3.13 12.75
N GLY A 458 -17.28 -2.81 11.60
CA GLY A 458 -17.94 -2.08 10.52
C GLY A 458 -19.21 -2.76 10.02
N SER A 459 -19.18 -4.09 9.89
CA SER A 459 -20.37 -4.88 9.50
C SER A 459 -21.48 -4.79 10.55
N ALA A 460 -21.13 -4.89 11.84
CA ALA A 460 -22.11 -4.76 12.94
C ALA A 460 -22.74 -3.36 13.01
N ILE A 461 -21.93 -2.31 12.81
CA ILE A 461 -22.41 -0.93 12.70
C ILE A 461 -23.34 -0.79 11.50
N ALA A 462 -22.97 -1.38 10.35
CA ALA A 462 -23.75 -1.28 9.13
C ALA A 462 -25.15 -1.88 9.29
N VAL A 463 -25.27 -3.07 9.88
CA VAL A 463 -26.57 -3.69 10.21
C VAL A 463 -27.40 -2.81 11.16
N ALA A 464 -26.76 -2.21 12.16
CA ALA A 464 -27.42 -1.31 13.11
C ALA A 464 -27.87 0.02 12.48
N LEU A 465 -27.14 0.50 11.46
CA LEU A 465 -27.48 1.67 10.65
C LEU A 465 -28.60 1.35 9.66
N GLU A 466 -28.52 0.24 8.94
CA GLU A 466 -29.48 -0.19 7.93
C GLU A 466 -30.89 -0.30 8.53
N ARG A 467 -31.03 -0.96 9.69
CA ARG A 467 -32.31 -1.07 10.41
C ARG A 467 -32.94 0.29 10.73
N ARG A 468 -32.14 1.35 10.84
CA ARG A 468 -32.56 2.71 11.22
C ARG A 468 -32.70 3.65 10.03
N LEU A 469 -31.84 3.53 9.03
CA LEU A 469 -31.95 4.25 7.76
C LEU A 469 -33.19 3.79 6.98
N LEU A 470 -33.57 2.51 7.09
CA LEU A 470 -34.85 2.00 6.58
C LEU A 470 -36.07 2.60 7.29
N ALA A 471 -35.90 3.21 8.48
CA ALA A 471 -36.96 3.95 9.17
C ALA A 471 -37.03 5.44 8.77
N VAL A 472 -36.07 5.94 7.98
CA VAL A 472 -36.08 7.30 7.41
C VAL A 472 -36.45 7.19 5.93
N GLU A 473 -37.72 7.39 5.62
CA GLU A 473 -38.25 7.43 4.24
C GLU A 473 -37.41 8.35 3.35
N ARG A 474 -36.97 7.86 2.19
CA ARG A 474 -36.32 8.69 1.17
C ARG A 474 -37.36 9.68 0.61
N PRO A 475 -37.01 10.95 0.33
CA PRO A 475 -37.94 11.95 -0.17
C PRO A 475 -38.68 11.54 -1.47
N SER A 476 -38.07 10.67 -2.29
CA SER A 476 -38.67 10.12 -3.51
C SER A 476 -39.74 9.06 -3.26
N ASP A 477 -39.68 8.36 -2.12
CA ASP A 477 -40.63 7.30 -1.75
C ASP A 477 -41.90 7.86 -1.10
N ARG A 478 -41.86 9.10 -0.58
CA ARG A 478 -43.01 9.79 0.03
C ARG A 478 -44.19 10.03 -0.91
N PHE A 479 -43.97 10.07 -2.22
CA PHE A 479 -44.99 10.30 -3.24
C PHE A 479 -45.25 9.07 -4.11
N ALA A 480 -44.58 7.96 -3.83
CA ALA A 480 -44.63 6.78 -4.66
C ALA A 480 -45.78 5.86 -4.24
N VAL A 481 -46.86 5.89 -5.00
CA VAL A 481 -48.00 4.99 -4.81
C VAL A 481 -47.60 3.60 -5.32
N PRO A 482 -47.61 2.55 -4.50
CA PRO A 482 -47.38 1.19 -4.97
C PRO A 482 -48.36 0.83 -6.10
N ALA A 483 -47.91 0.08 -7.10
CA ALA A 483 -48.72 -0.28 -8.24
C ALA A 483 -48.75 -1.79 -8.46
N THR A 484 -49.76 -2.22 -9.19
CA THR A 484 -49.86 -3.56 -9.76
C THR A 484 -49.70 -3.50 -11.27
N GLU A 485 -49.04 -4.50 -11.84
CA GLU A 485 -48.87 -4.67 -13.28
C GLU A 485 -49.74 -5.84 -13.77
N CYS A 486 -50.50 -5.63 -14.85
CA CYS A 486 -51.19 -6.70 -15.54
C CYS A 486 -50.19 -7.61 -16.26
N ARG A 487 -50.22 -8.91 -15.95
CA ARG A 487 -49.32 -9.89 -16.59
C ARG A 487 -49.59 -10.08 -18.09
N ARG A 488 -50.80 -9.75 -18.55
CA ARG A 488 -51.22 -9.94 -19.95
C ARG A 488 -50.91 -8.73 -20.84
N CYS A 489 -51.36 -7.53 -20.45
CA CYS A 489 -51.23 -6.33 -21.28
C CYS A 489 -50.20 -5.31 -20.76
N GLY A 490 -49.59 -5.54 -19.60
CA GLY A 490 -48.58 -4.65 -19.02
C GLY A 490 -49.12 -3.34 -18.44
N LEU A 491 -50.45 -3.17 -18.36
CA LEU A 491 -51.07 -1.98 -17.74
C LEU A 491 -50.65 -1.86 -16.27
N ILE A 492 -50.28 -0.65 -15.86
CA ILE A 492 -49.99 -0.29 -14.47
C ILE A 492 -51.26 0.28 -13.84
N CYS A 493 -51.71 -0.38 -12.77
CA CYS A 493 -52.92 -0.05 -12.02
C CYS A 493 -52.58 0.29 -10.56
N ALA A 494 -53.48 0.99 -9.88
CA ALA A 494 -53.42 1.13 -8.43
C ALA A 494 -53.64 -0.22 -7.74
N THR A 495 -53.04 -0.43 -6.56
CA THR A 495 -53.00 -1.72 -5.83
C THR A 495 -54.35 -2.32 -5.40
N GLN A 496 -55.47 -1.64 -5.65
CA GLN A 496 -56.81 -2.06 -5.19
C GLN A 496 -57.62 -2.85 -6.24
N GLU A 497 -57.08 -3.09 -7.44
CA GLU A 497 -57.77 -3.83 -8.50
C GLU A 497 -57.55 -5.35 -8.40
N ALA A 498 -58.63 -6.15 -8.40
CA ALA A 498 -58.56 -7.61 -8.40
C ALA A 498 -58.24 -8.21 -9.78
N ALA A 499 -58.51 -7.46 -10.86
CA ALA A 499 -58.26 -7.83 -12.24
C ALA A 499 -57.99 -6.57 -13.08
N CYS A 500 -57.26 -6.72 -14.17
CA CYS A 500 -56.88 -5.59 -15.03
C CYS A 500 -58.11 -4.93 -15.68
N ALA A 501 -58.29 -3.62 -15.45
CA ALA A 501 -59.37 -2.83 -16.03
C ALA A 501 -59.44 -2.86 -17.58
N ARG A 502 -58.31 -3.10 -18.26
CA ARG A 502 -58.25 -3.13 -19.74
C ARG A 502 -58.57 -4.49 -20.36
N CYS A 503 -58.18 -5.60 -19.72
CA CYS A 503 -58.26 -6.92 -20.36
C CYS A 503 -58.76 -8.06 -19.45
N GLY A 504 -59.14 -7.77 -18.21
CA GLY A 504 -59.58 -8.76 -17.22
C GLY A 504 -58.49 -9.73 -16.73
N GLY A 505 -57.24 -9.57 -17.17
CA GLY A 505 -56.14 -10.45 -16.78
C GLY A 505 -55.67 -10.25 -15.33
N ALA A 506 -55.00 -11.25 -14.78
CA ALA A 506 -54.42 -11.19 -13.45
C ALA A 506 -53.40 -10.04 -13.32
N VAL A 507 -53.47 -9.33 -12.20
CA VAL A 507 -52.55 -8.27 -11.82
C VAL A 507 -51.68 -8.74 -10.65
N GLY A 508 -50.42 -8.30 -10.61
CA GLY A 508 -49.49 -8.60 -9.52
C GLY A 508 -48.59 -7.40 -9.22
N PRO A 509 -47.71 -7.46 -8.22
CA PRO A 509 -46.86 -6.33 -7.84
C PRO A 509 -46.03 -5.82 -9.03
N ALA A 510 -46.10 -4.51 -9.32
CA ALA A 510 -45.28 -3.87 -10.34
C ALA A 510 -43.85 -3.65 -9.82
N THR A 511 -42.87 -3.59 -10.75
CA THR A 511 -41.47 -3.24 -10.42
C THR A 511 -41.25 -1.74 -10.26
N VAL A 512 -42.24 -0.93 -10.63
CA VAL A 512 -42.24 0.55 -10.55
C VAL A 512 -43.48 1.03 -9.77
N PRO A 513 -43.44 2.22 -9.15
CA PRO A 513 -44.63 2.81 -8.55
C PRO A 513 -45.54 3.40 -9.64
N LEU A 514 -46.80 3.65 -9.28
CA LEU A 514 -47.78 4.31 -10.17
C LEU A 514 -47.34 5.75 -10.47
N LEU A 515 -46.76 6.42 -9.48
CA LEU A 515 -46.25 7.78 -9.58
C LEU A 515 -44.77 7.83 -9.18
N VAL A 516 -43.90 8.20 -10.11
CA VAL A 516 -42.45 8.36 -9.87
C VAL A 516 -42.16 9.83 -9.57
N ALA A 517 -41.45 10.08 -8.46
CA ALA A 517 -41.03 11.41 -8.01
C ALA A 517 -42.15 12.45 -7.90
N GLY A 518 -43.40 12.02 -7.71
CA GLY A 518 -44.57 12.91 -7.68
C GLY A 518 -44.92 13.56 -9.02
N LYS A 519 -44.25 13.19 -10.12
CA LYS A 519 -44.30 13.90 -11.40
C LYS A 519 -44.66 13.01 -12.59
N PHE A 520 -44.17 11.77 -12.63
CA PHE A 520 -44.35 10.89 -13.78
C PHE A 520 -45.33 9.76 -13.46
N MET A 521 -46.52 9.81 -14.06
CA MET A 521 -47.54 8.79 -13.92
C MET A 521 -47.22 7.62 -14.87
N VAL A 522 -46.92 6.44 -14.34
CA VAL A 522 -46.59 5.26 -15.15
C VAL A 522 -47.87 4.61 -15.66
N GLU A 523 -47.96 4.36 -16.96
CA GLU A 523 -49.19 3.90 -17.61
C GLU A 523 -49.11 2.41 -17.98
N GLU A 524 -48.08 2.00 -18.72
CA GLU A 524 -47.98 0.62 -19.23
C GLU A 524 -46.55 0.21 -19.57
N ARG A 525 -46.27 -1.10 -19.50
CA ARG A 525 -45.01 -1.68 -19.98
C ARG A 525 -44.99 -1.69 -21.50
N ILE A 526 -43.95 -1.09 -22.10
CA ILE A 526 -43.74 -1.06 -23.56
C ILE A 526 -42.61 -1.98 -24.03
N GLY A 527 -41.76 -2.47 -23.12
CA GLY A 527 -40.72 -3.43 -23.45
C GLY A 527 -40.07 -4.07 -22.22
N SER A 528 -39.48 -5.26 -22.39
CA SER A 528 -38.70 -5.94 -21.36
C SER A 528 -37.53 -6.69 -21.99
N GLY A 529 -36.34 -6.59 -21.40
CA GLY A 529 -35.15 -7.29 -21.87
C GLY A 529 -34.07 -7.44 -20.78
N GLY A 530 -32.88 -7.91 -21.16
CA GLY A 530 -31.79 -8.22 -20.21
C GLY A 530 -31.26 -7.03 -19.39
N MET A 531 -31.54 -5.79 -19.83
CA MET A 531 -31.12 -4.56 -19.14
C MET A 531 -32.20 -3.93 -18.27
N GLY A 532 -33.41 -4.49 -18.24
CA GLY A 532 -34.54 -4.01 -17.45
C GLY A 532 -35.83 -3.88 -18.23
N VAL A 533 -36.79 -3.18 -17.63
CA VAL A 533 -38.16 -3.03 -18.14
C VAL A 533 -38.39 -1.56 -18.51
N VAL A 534 -39.00 -1.32 -19.65
CA VAL A 534 -39.33 0.02 -20.14
C VAL A 534 -40.84 0.23 -20.06
N TYR A 535 -41.23 1.34 -19.44
CA TYR A 535 -42.62 1.75 -19.26
C TYR A 535 -42.90 3.06 -19.99
N ARG A 536 -44.10 3.22 -20.55
CA ARG A 536 -44.64 4.52 -20.94
C ARG A 536 -45.17 5.22 -19.70
N ALA A 537 -44.90 6.50 -19.58
CA ALA A 537 -45.40 7.35 -18.51
C ALA A 537 -45.80 8.73 -19.04
N ARG A 538 -46.59 9.47 -18.27
CA ARG A 538 -46.97 10.85 -18.52
C ARG A 538 -46.25 11.76 -17.53
N ASP A 539 -45.49 12.72 -18.04
CA ASP A 539 -45.01 13.86 -17.26
C ASP A 539 -46.20 14.79 -16.98
N LEU A 540 -46.65 14.84 -15.73
CA LEU A 540 -47.82 15.61 -15.32
C LEU A 540 -47.56 17.12 -15.27
N SER A 541 -46.29 17.55 -15.17
CA SER A 541 -45.94 18.97 -15.12
C SER A 541 -45.82 19.59 -16.52
N LEU A 542 -45.29 18.83 -17.47
CA LEU A 542 -45.07 19.27 -18.85
C LEU A 542 -46.11 18.72 -19.82
N GLU A 543 -47.07 17.93 -19.32
CA GLU A 543 -48.13 17.29 -20.11
C GLU A 543 -47.59 16.63 -21.39
N ARG A 544 -46.61 15.73 -21.23
CA ARG A 544 -46.02 14.99 -22.35
C ARG A 544 -45.76 13.53 -21.99
N SER A 545 -45.71 12.67 -23.01
CA SER A 545 -45.35 11.27 -22.81
C SER A 545 -43.83 11.09 -22.71
N VAL A 546 -43.40 10.25 -21.79
CA VAL A 546 -42.01 9.89 -21.54
C VAL A 546 -41.87 8.38 -21.41
N ALA A 547 -40.67 7.86 -21.60
CA ALA A 547 -40.35 6.47 -21.31
C ALA A 547 -39.53 6.39 -20.02
N ILE A 548 -39.85 5.44 -19.15
CA ILE A 548 -39.12 5.16 -17.92
C ILE A 548 -38.49 3.77 -18.04
N LYS A 549 -37.17 3.71 -18.03
CA LYS A 549 -36.40 2.46 -18.07
C LYS A 549 -35.91 2.12 -16.68
N THR A 550 -36.31 0.96 -16.17
CA THR A 550 -35.78 0.40 -14.92
C THR A 550 -34.40 -0.19 -15.17
N LEU A 551 -33.47 0.06 -14.25
CA LEU A 551 -32.18 -0.61 -14.20
C LEU A 551 -32.15 -1.56 -12.99
N ARG A 552 -31.27 -2.56 -13.02
CA ARG A 552 -31.08 -3.45 -11.87
C ARG A 552 -30.68 -2.64 -10.63
N PRO A 553 -31.07 -3.04 -9.41
CA PRO A 553 -30.58 -2.42 -8.18
C PRO A 553 -29.05 -2.41 -8.16
N MET A 554 -28.46 -1.27 -7.77
CA MET A 554 -27.01 -1.06 -7.78
C MET A 554 -26.59 -0.36 -6.49
N GLY A 555 -25.41 -0.68 -5.96
CA GLY A 555 -24.90 -0.08 -4.72
C GLY A 555 -24.68 1.44 -4.83
N ALA A 556 -24.61 2.15 -3.69
CA ALA A 556 -24.56 3.62 -3.65
C ALA A 556 -23.41 4.27 -4.45
N LEU A 557 -22.20 3.70 -4.38
CA LEU A 557 -21.04 4.14 -5.18
C LEU A 557 -21.31 4.03 -6.69
N LEU A 558 -22.05 3.00 -7.06
CA LEU A 558 -22.43 2.68 -8.42
C LEU A 558 -23.53 3.59 -8.93
N GLY A 559 -24.55 3.83 -8.10
CA GLY A 559 -25.58 4.83 -8.34
C GLY A 559 -25.00 6.24 -8.50
N TRP A 560 -23.94 6.61 -7.77
CA TRP A 560 -23.25 7.89 -7.96
C TRP A 560 -22.53 7.98 -9.31
N ARG A 561 -21.79 6.93 -9.72
CA ARG A 561 -21.13 6.88 -11.03
C ARG A 561 -22.16 6.95 -12.17
N LEU A 562 -23.24 6.19 -12.04
CA LEU A 562 -24.38 6.20 -12.96
C LEU A 562 -24.96 7.61 -13.11
N ARG A 563 -25.21 8.33 -11.99
CA ARG A 563 -25.68 9.72 -12.01
C ARG A 563 -24.70 10.66 -12.72
N ARG A 564 -23.39 10.49 -12.51
CA ARG A 564 -22.36 11.29 -13.17
C ARG A 564 -22.35 11.06 -14.68
N GLU A 565 -22.44 9.81 -15.11
CA GLU A 565 -22.46 9.45 -16.53
C GLU A 565 -23.74 9.89 -17.23
N ALA A 566 -24.90 9.71 -16.59
CA ALA A 566 -26.18 10.19 -17.10
C ALA A 566 -26.21 11.72 -17.31
N ARG A 567 -25.59 12.50 -16.42
CA ARG A 567 -25.44 13.96 -16.58
C ARG A 567 -24.58 14.33 -17.79
N ALA A 568 -23.47 13.64 -18.01
CA ALA A 568 -22.60 13.90 -19.15
C ALA A 568 -23.31 13.63 -20.48
N MET A 569 -24.16 12.61 -20.52
CA MET A 569 -24.98 12.28 -21.68
C MET A 569 -26.16 13.23 -21.90
N ALA A 570 -26.84 13.63 -20.82
CA ALA A 570 -27.94 14.60 -20.90
C ALA A 570 -27.50 15.99 -21.38
N ALA A 571 -26.20 16.30 -21.30
CA ALA A 571 -25.62 17.51 -21.86
C ALA A 571 -25.43 17.49 -23.39
N VAL A 572 -25.49 16.30 -24.01
CA VAL A 572 -25.35 16.16 -25.47
C VAL A 572 -26.73 16.24 -26.12
N THR A 573 -26.93 17.25 -26.96
CA THR A 573 -28.19 17.48 -27.67
C THR A 573 -27.99 17.31 -29.16
N HIS A 574 -28.84 16.51 -29.80
CA HIS A 574 -28.85 16.30 -31.25
C HIS A 574 -30.27 15.90 -31.70
N PRO A 575 -30.76 16.33 -32.88
CA PRO A 575 -32.11 15.98 -33.35
C PRO A 575 -32.36 14.48 -33.43
N ASN A 576 -31.32 13.68 -33.70
CA ASN A 576 -31.38 12.23 -33.83
C ASN A 576 -30.85 11.45 -32.61
N LEU A 577 -30.74 12.11 -31.45
CA LEU A 577 -30.53 11.46 -30.16
C LEU A 577 -31.78 11.66 -29.29
N ALA A 578 -32.23 10.61 -28.62
CA ALA A 578 -33.35 10.72 -27.69
C ALA A 578 -32.92 11.48 -26.44
N ALA A 579 -33.73 12.47 -26.04
CA ALA A 579 -33.42 13.31 -24.89
C ALA A 579 -33.54 12.52 -23.57
N ILE A 580 -32.59 12.74 -22.66
CA ILE A 580 -32.65 12.25 -21.28
C ILE A 580 -33.24 13.35 -20.41
N TYR A 581 -34.41 13.08 -19.83
CA TYR A 581 -35.14 14.05 -19.02
C TYR A 581 -34.85 13.96 -17.53
N GLY A 582 -34.38 12.82 -17.04
CA GLY A 582 -34.07 12.65 -15.63
C GLY A 582 -33.55 11.27 -15.27
N LEU A 583 -33.07 11.16 -14.03
CA LEU A 583 -32.64 9.91 -13.43
C LEU A 583 -33.18 9.86 -12.00
N GLU A 584 -34.20 9.04 -11.80
CA GLU A 584 -34.91 8.86 -10.54
C GLU A 584 -34.48 7.54 -9.87
N SER A 585 -35.04 7.25 -8.69
CA SER A 585 -34.79 5.97 -8.00
C SER A 585 -36.05 5.44 -7.33
N TRP A 586 -36.21 4.12 -7.34
CA TRP A 586 -37.29 3.41 -6.66
C TRP A 586 -36.76 2.13 -6.00
N LYS A 587 -36.96 1.97 -4.68
CA LYS A 587 -36.45 0.80 -3.92
C LYS A 587 -34.97 0.48 -4.17
N GLY A 588 -34.15 1.52 -4.39
CA GLY A 588 -32.73 1.39 -4.71
C GLY A 588 -32.39 1.06 -6.17
N ALA A 589 -33.39 0.81 -7.02
CA ALA A 589 -33.21 0.68 -8.47
C ALA A 589 -33.22 2.05 -9.15
N PRO A 590 -32.26 2.37 -10.03
CA PRO A 590 -32.30 3.59 -10.83
C PRO A 590 -33.38 3.51 -11.91
N LEU A 591 -34.06 4.63 -12.15
CA LEU A 591 -35.08 4.81 -13.17
C LEU A 591 -34.65 5.92 -14.13
N LEU A 592 -34.31 5.57 -15.37
CA LEU A 592 -33.94 6.56 -16.38
C LEU A 592 -35.20 7.07 -17.09
N VAL A 593 -35.43 8.38 -17.07
CA VAL A 593 -36.55 9.04 -17.76
C VAL A 593 -36.04 9.62 -19.07
N VAL A 594 -36.58 9.15 -20.19
CA VAL A 594 -36.16 9.52 -21.54
C VAL A 594 -37.35 9.90 -22.42
N GLU A 595 -37.05 10.48 -23.58
CA GLU A 595 -38.01 10.77 -24.63
C GLU A 595 -38.76 9.50 -25.09
N TYR A 596 -40.09 9.57 -25.15
CA TYR A 596 -40.92 8.50 -25.70
C TYR A 596 -41.07 8.67 -27.21
N LEU A 597 -40.76 7.62 -27.96
CA LEU A 597 -40.83 7.59 -29.42
C LEU A 597 -42.01 6.71 -29.87
N SER A 598 -43.09 7.36 -30.30
CA SER A 598 -44.36 6.69 -30.64
C SER A 598 -44.36 5.98 -32.00
N GLY A 599 -43.40 6.26 -32.88
CA GLY A 599 -43.28 5.68 -34.23
C GLY A 599 -42.70 4.26 -34.27
N GLY A 600 -42.50 3.63 -33.11
CA GLY A 600 -41.92 2.28 -32.99
C GLY A 600 -40.40 2.26 -33.16
N THR A 601 -39.84 1.05 -33.28
CA THR A 601 -38.39 0.81 -33.44
C THR A 601 -38.04 0.28 -34.83
N LEU A 602 -36.76 0.38 -35.21
CA LEU A 602 -36.28 -0.18 -36.48
C LEU A 602 -36.46 -1.70 -36.52
N ALA A 603 -36.28 -2.40 -35.39
CA ALA A 603 -36.57 -3.83 -35.28
C ALA A 603 -38.01 -4.16 -35.74
N GLN A 604 -38.99 -3.35 -35.33
CA GLN A 604 -40.38 -3.53 -35.71
C GLN A 604 -40.63 -3.22 -37.20
N ARG A 605 -39.88 -2.29 -37.79
CA ARG A 605 -39.96 -1.99 -39.22
C ARG A 605 -39.38 -3.12 -40.07
N ILE A 606 -38.18 -3.60 -39.72
CA ILE A 606 -37.51 -4.72 -40.41
C ILE A 606 -38.37 -5.99 -40.35
N ALA A 607 -39.03 -6.25 -39.20
CA ALA A 607 -39.94 -7.37 -39.06
C ALA A 607 -41.18 -7.30 -39.97
N ARG A 608 -41.58 -6.11 -40.44
CA ARG A 608 -42.68 -5.93 -41.41
C ARG A 608 -42.21 -6.05 -42.85
N GLY A 609 -40.94 -5.80 -43.12
CA GLY A 609 -40.34 -5.85 -44.44
C GLY A 609 -38.96 -5.22 -44.49
N ARG A 610 -38.16 -5.65 -45.47
CA ARG A 610 -36.83 -5.08 -45.75
C ARG A 610 -36.97 -3.63 -46.20
N LEU A 611 -36.03 -2.79 -45.82
CA LEU A 611 -35.94 -1.42 -46.33
C LEU A 611 -35.26 -1.44 -47.70
N SER A 612 -35.63 -0.49 -48.56
CA SER A 612 -34.86 -0.27 -49.79
C SER A 612 -33.44 0.20 -49.46
N ILE A 613 -32.52 0.03 -50.42
CA ILE A 613 -31.14 0.52 -50.28
C ILE A 613 -31.12 2.04 -50.02
N GLY A 614 -31.98 2.79 -50.72
CA GLY A 614 -32.11 4.24 -50.55
C GLY A 614 -32.52 4.63 -49.13
N GLU A 615 -33.62 4.07 -48.63
CA GLU A 615 -34.10 4.31 -47.26
C GLU A 615 -33.08 3.90 -46.20
N THR A 616 -32.37 2.78 -46.44
CA THR A 616 -31.34 2.30 -45.52
C THR A 616 -30.17 3.29 -45.43
N PHE A 617 -29.71 3.82 -46.56
CA PHE A 617 -28.63 4.81 -46.57
C PHE A 617 -29.06 6.18 -46.07
N GLU A 618 -30.32 6.58 -46.23
CA GLU A 618 -30.88 7.74 -45.54
C GLU A 618 -30.83 7.59 -44.03
N LEU A 619 -31.30 6.43 -43.53
CA LEU A 619 -31.19 6.09 -42.11
C LEU A 619 -29.73 6.09 -41.65
N GLY A 620 -28.83 5.45 -42.41
CA GLY A 620 -27.41 5.39 -42.10
C GLY A 620 -26.77 6.77 -41.99
N ALA A 621 -27.07 7.68 -42.92
CA ALA A 621 -26.54 9.04 -42.89
C ALA A 621 -26.97 9.80 -41.62
N VAL A 622 -28.21 9.59 -41.17
CA VAL A 622 -28.76 10.21 -39.96
C VAL A 622 -28.15 9.60 -38.69
N LEU A 623 -28.02 8.28 -38.61
CA LEU A 623 -27.40 7.61 -37.46
C LEU A 623 -25.92 7.96 -37.31
N LEU A 624 -25.20 8.08 -38.44
CA LEU A 624 -23.79 8.44 -38.44
C LEU A 624 -23.55 9.90 -38.02
N ASP A 625 -24.49 10.80 -38.32
CA ASP A 625 -24.45 12.18 -37.83
C ASP A 625 -24.58 12.23 -36.29
N ALA A 626 -25.53 11.46 -35.74
CA ALA A 626 -25.70 11.31 -34.31
C ALA A 626 -24.49 10.64 -33.64
N ALA A 627 -23.91 9.61 -34.27
CA ALA A 627 -22.71 8.93 -33.79
C ALA A 627 -21.50 9.89 -33.75
N GLU A 628 -21.31 10.70 -34.80
CA GLU A 628 -20.26 11.72 -34.84
C GLU A 628 -20.43 12.78 -33.73
N CYS A 629 -21.66 13.15 -33.40
CA CYS A 629 -21.96 14.04 -32.28
C CYS A 629 -21.50 13.46 -30.93
N ILE A 630 -21.90 12.22 -30.61
CA ILE A 630 -21.50 11.60 -29.32
C ILE A 630 -20.00 11.27 -29.26
N HIS A 631 -19.39 10.86 -30.38
CA HIS A 631 -17.96 10.57 -30.45
C HIS A 631 -17.10 11.81 -30.20
N ARG A 632 -17.50 12.97 -30.74
CA ARG A 632 -16.84 14.26 -30.45
C ARG A 632 -16.97 14.68 -28.98
N ALA A 633 -18.05 14.27 -28.31
CA ALA A 633 -18.22 14.46 -26.87
C ALA A 633 -17.46 13.43 -26.01
N GLY A 634 -16.69 12.51 -26.62
CA GLY A 634 -15.98 11.44 -25.91
C GLY A 634 -16.90 10.34 -25.36
N ILE A 635 -18.10 10.19 -25.94
CA ILE A 635 -19.10 9.20 -25.55
C ILE A 635 -19.24 8.18 -26.67
N LEU A 636 -19.16 6.89 -26.31
CA LEU A 636 -19.45 5.77 -27.20
C LEU A 636 -20.83 5.21 -26.88
N HIS A 637 -21.57 4.76 -27.88
CA HIS A 637 -22.90 4.20 -27.68
C HIS A 637 -22.83 2.78 -27.10
N ARG A 638 -22.01 1.90 -27.68
CA ARG A 638 -21.70 0.51 -27.26
C ARG A 638 -22.85 -0.51 -27.29
N ASP A 639 -24.04 -0.14 -27.74
CA ASP A 639 -25.19 -1.05 -27.86
C ASP A 639 -26.11 -0.59 -29.01
N ILE A 640 -25.53 -0.27 -30.16
CA ILE A 640 -26.32 0.10 -31.35
C ILE A 640 -26.92 -1.17 -31.95
N LYS A 641 -28.25 -1.19 -32.05
CA LYS A 641 -29.04 -2.30 -32.62
C LYS A 641 -30.42 -1.81 -33.03
N PRO A 642 -31.19 -2.55 -33.84
CA PRO A 642 -32.47 -2.08 -34.37
C PRO A 642 -33.51 -1.74 -33.29
N SER A 643 -33.46 -2.38 -32.12
CA SER A 643 -34.36 -2.06 -31.00
C SER A 643 -34.00 -0.77 -30.25
N ASN A 644 -32.78 -0.27 -30.40
CA ASN A 644 -32.32 1.01 -29.84
C ASN A 644 -32.36 2.16 -30.86
N ILE A 645 -33.01 1.95 -32.01
CA ILE A 645 -33.28 2.99 -33.00
C ILE A 645 -34.80 3.17 -33.05
N GLY A 646 -35.30 4.26 -32.47
CA GLY A 646 -36.72 4.57 -32.42
C GLY A 646 -37.11 5.68 -33.39
N PHE A 647 -38.41 5.86 -33.61
CA PHE A 647 -38.93 6.87 -34.51
C PHE A 647 -39.94 7.79 -33.82
N THR A 648 -39.88 9.09 -34.13
CA THR A 648 -40.95 10.02 -33.74
C THR A 648 -42.25 9.70 -34.49
N ALA A 649 -43.35 10.36 -34.11
CA ALA A 649 -44.63 10.25 -34.82
C ALA A 649 -44.48 10.60 -36.32
N ASP A 650 -43.65 11.60 -36.63
CA ASP A 650 -43.36 12.05 -38.00
C ASP A 650 -42.34 11.17 -38.74
N GLY A 651 -41.92 10.05 -38.13
CA GLY A 651 -41.01 9.10 -38.76
C GLY A 651 -39.52 9.47 -38.71
N VAL A 652 -39.13 10.46 -37.90
CA VAL A 652 -37.72 10.85 -37.73
C VAL A 652 -36.99 9.83 -36.84
N PRO A 653 -35.86 9.25 -37.28
CA PRO A 653 -35.11 8.28 -36.48
C PRO A 653 -34.31 8.97 -35.36
N LYS A 654 -34.25 8.32 -34.19
CA LYS A 654 -33.39 8.71 -33.07
C LYS A 654 -32.74 7.50 -32.41
N LEU A 655 -31.48 7.65 -32.00
CA LEU A 655 -30.79 6.67 -31.16
C LEU A 655 -31.27 6.78 -29.71
N LEU A 656 -31.67 5.64 -29.15
CA LEU A 656 -32.07 5.43 -27.77
C LEU A 656 -30.87 4.90 -26.97
N ASP A 657 -30.90 5.06 -25.64
CA ASP A 657 -30.03 4.29 -24.73
C ASP A 657 -28.50 4.44 -24.95
N PHE A 658 -28.05 5.51 -25.62
CA PHE A 658 -26.63 5.72 -25.91
C PHE A 658 -25.80 5.73 -24.64
N GLY A 659 -24.69 5.00 -24.57
CA GLY A 659 -23.78 5.04 -23.42
C GLY A 659 -24.25 4.28 -22.16
N LEU A 660 -25.45 3.69 -22.14
CA LEU A 660 -25.94 2.90 -21.00
C LEU A 660 -25.13 1.63 -20.75
N ALA A 661 -24.59 0.99 -21.79
CA ALA A 661 -23.73 -0.18 -21.64
C ALA A 661 -22.42 0.14 -20.90
N ARG A 662 -21.83 1.34 -21.14
CA ARG A 662 -20.68 1.83 -20.36
C ARG A 662 -21.04 1.99 -18.88
N MET A 663 -22.23 2.53 -18.60
CA MET A 663 -22.69 2.73 -17.22
C MET A 663 -22.80 1.42 -16.45
N MET A 664 -23.17 0.32 -17.10
CA MET A 664 -23.33 -1.00 -16.47
C MET A 664 -22.01 -1.77 -16.38
N ASP A 665 -21.12 -1.64 -17.36
CA ASP A 665 -19.80 -2.30 -17.39
C ASP A 665 -18.83 -1.71 -16.35
N THR A 666 -18.74 -0.38 -16.31
CA THR A 666 -17.97 0.37 -15.28
C THR A 666 -18.55 0.18 -13.87
N ALA A 667 -19.81 -0.25 -13.80
CA ALA A 667 -20.52 -0.54 -12.58
C ALA A 667 -20.32 -1.98 -12.07
N LEU A 668 -20.30 -2.95 -12.97
CA LEU A 668 -20.21 -4.37 -12.60
C LEU A 668 -18.77 -4.90 -12.61
N GLY A 669 -17.81 -4.18 -13.24
CA GLY A 669 -16.39 -4.54 -13.24
C GLY A 669 -15.50 -3.38 -13.63
N GLY A 670 -14.80 -2.76 -12.67
CA GLY A 670 -13.85 -1.70 -13.01
C GLY A 670 -13.11 -1.04 -11.85
N LEU A 671 -12.09 -1.74 -11.34
CA LEU A 671 -10.84 -1.13 -10.83
C LEU A 671 -9.99 -0.57 -11.99
N VAL A 672 -10.62 0.08 -12.97
CA VAL A 672 -9.90 0.73 -14.06
C VAL A 672 -9.22 1.98 -13.48
N ARG A 673 -7.88 1.91 -13.40
CA ARG A 673 -6.98 2.97 -12.96
C ARG A 673 -7.36 4.32 -13.60
N PRO A 674 -7.30 5.43 -12.86
CA PRO A 674 -7.39 6.75 -13.47
C PRO A 674 -6.19 6.98 -14.42
N PRO A 675 -6.33 7.86 -15.42
CA PRO A 675 -5.27 8.16 -16.37
C PRO A 675 -4.14 8.90 -15.65
N VAL A 676 -2.97 8.28 -15.56
CA VAL A 676 -1.73 9.00 -15.28
C VAL A 676 -1.17 9.41 -16.63
N GLY A 677 -1.19 10.71 -16.91
CA GLY A 677 -0.61 11.29 -18.10
C GLY A 677 0.92 11.26 -18.09
N ALA A 678 1.48 11.20 -19.30
CA ALA A 678 2.87 11.41 -19.70
C ALA A 678 3.92 10.40 -19.17
N ALA A 679 4.51 9.66 -20.12
CA ALA A 679 5.70 8.83 -19.95
C ALA A 679 6.91 9.63 -19.44
N PRO A 680 7.95 8.96 -18.92
CA PRO A 680 8.99 8.52 -19.84
C PRO A 680 9.25 7.01 -19.80
N ALA A 681 9.90 6.59 -20.89
CA ALA A 681 10.46 5.28 -21.16
C ALA A 681 11.26 4.71 -19.98
N ASP A 682 11.11 3.39 -19.81
CA ASP A 682 12.19 2.40 -19.61
C ASP A 682 11.54 1.16 -18.97
N ALA A 683 11.13 0.20 -19.82
CA ALA A 683 10.56 -1.06 -19.38
C ALA A 683 11.47 -2.20 -19.83
N GLU A 684 12.32 -2.65 -18.91
CA GLU A 684 12.83 -4.01 -18.92
C GLU A 684 11.87 -4.95 -18.18
N ALA A 685 11.83 -6.17 -18.70
CA ALA A 685 10.84 -7.21 -18.49
C ALA A 685 10.66 -7.67 -17.04
N SER A 686 9.44 -8.06 -16.69
CA SER A 686 9.15 -9.21 -15.81
C SER A 686 7.70 -9.64 -15.98
N SER A 687 7.52 -10.72 -16.72
CA SER A 687 6.30 -11.50 -16.90
C SER A 687 6.06 -12.42 -15.69
N THR A 688 4.88 -12.32 -15.07
CA THR A 688 4.23 -13.45 -14.39
C THR A 688 2.71 -13.31 -14.54
N ALA A 689 2.14 -14.14 -15.42
CA ALA A 689 0.70 -14.45 -15.47
C ALA A 689 0.26 -15.03 -14.11
N ALA A 690 -0.72 -14.41 -13.44
CA ALA A 690 -2.17 -14.64 -13.55
C ALA A 690 -2.63 -15.87 -12.76
N GLU A 691 -3.46 -15.65 -11.73
CA GLU A 691 -4.54 -16.55 -11.30
C GLU A 691 -5.36 -15.87 -10.19
N GLY A 692 -6.70 -15.87 -10.31
CA GLY A 692 -7.61 -15.57 -9.18
C GLY A 692 -8.53 -14.35 -9.30
N ALA A 693 -9.24 -14.19 -10.43
CA ALA A 693 -10.54 -13.49 -10.45
C ALA A 693 -11.35 -13.98 -11.66
N THR A 694 -11.74 -15.26 -11.62
CA THR A 694 -12.79 -15.79 -12.49
C THR A 694 -14.10 -15.04 -12.21
N THR A 695 -14.47 -14.14 -13.11
CA THR A 695 -15.82 -13.60 -13.22
C THR A 695 -16.79 -14.77 -13.32
N ALA A 696 -17.67 -14.91 -12.33
CA ALA A 696 -18.69 -15.94 -12.31
C ALA A 696 -19.53 -15.88 -13.59
N ALA A 697 -19.50 -16.97 -14.36
CA ALA A 697 -20.45 -17.42 -15.37
C ALA A 697 -20.96 -16.38 -16.40
N GLY A 698 -20.34 -16.38 -17.60
CA GLY A 698 -21.02 -16.62 -18.87
C GLY A 698 -22.11 -15.66 -19.39
N SER A 699 -22.45 -14.58 -18.70
CA SER A 699 -23.40 -13.59 -19.23
C SER A 699 -22.66 -12.52 -20.03
N VAL A 700 -22.54 -12.73 -21.35
CA VAL A 700 -22.17 -11.67 -22.28
C VAL A 700 -23.24 -10.57 -22.15
N LEU A 701 -22.86 -9.41 -21.62
CA LEU A 701 -23.77 -8.30 -21.41
C LEU A 701 -23.94 -7.55 -22.75
N GLY A 702 -24.94 -7.94 -23.55
CA GLY A 702 -25.28 -7.29 -24.83
C GLY A 702 -25.95 -8.25 -25.81
N THR A 703 -26.24 -7.77 -27.03
CA THR A 703 -26.75 -8.60 -28.13
C THR A 703 -25.57 -8.96 -29.04
N PRO A 704 -25.04 -10.20 -28.99
CA PRO A 704 -23.75 -10.55 -29.59
C PRO A 704 -23.69 -10.34 -31.11
N GLU A 705 -24.82 -10.41 -31.80
CA GLU A 705 -24.97 -10.23 -33.25
C GLU A 705 -24.45 -8.87 -33.78
N TYR A 706 -24.44 -7.84 -32.94
CA TYR A 706 -24.05 -6.46 -33.31
C TYR A 706 -22.70 -6.04 -32.73
N MET A 707 -22.06 -6.91 -31.95
CA MET A 707 -20.74 -6.63 -31.38
C MET A 707 -19.68 -6.68 -32.46
N SER A 708 -18.66 -5.84 -32.33
CA SER A 708 -17.49 -5.93 -33.19
C SER A 708 -16.56 -7.07 -32.76
N PRO A 709 -15.71 -7.62 -33.67
CA PRO A 709 -14.77 -8.68 -33.33
C PRO A 709 -13.90 -8.32 -32.12
N GLU A 710 -13.42 -7.08 -32.09
CA GLU A 710 -12.62 -6.55 -31.00
C GLU A 710 -13.38 -6.41 -29.67
N ALA A 711 -14.70 -6.13 -29.70
CA ALA A 711 -15.52 -6.12 -28.52
C ALA A 711 -15.67 -7.52 -27.91
N VAL A 712 -15.81 -8.54 -28.77
CA VAL A 712 -15.89 -9.96 -28.34
C VAL A 712 -14.60 -10.44 -27.70
N VAL A 713 -13.45 -9.91 -28.13
CA VAL A 713 -12.12 -10.24 -27.57
C VAL A 713 -11.82 -9.41 -26.30
N GLY A 714 -12.62 -8.39 -25.99
CA GLY A 714 -12.46 -7.55 -24.80
C GLY A 714 -11.41 -6.45 -24.96
N GLU A 715 -11.18 -5.97 -26.18
CA GLU A 715 -10.31 -4.82 -26.42
C GLU A 715 -10.90 -3.51 -25.86
N ARG A 716 -10.05 -2.48 -25.76
CA ARG A 716 -10.49 -1.16 -25.27
C ARG A 716 -11.51 -0.56 -26.25
N PRO A 717 -12.72 -0.16 -25.78
CA PRO A 717 -13.73 0.41 -26.66
C PRO A 717 -13.27 1.72 -27.30
N ASP A 718 -13.49 1.84 -28.60
CA ASP A 718 -13.22 3.02 -29.42
C ASP A 718 -14.40 3.31 -30.39
N PRO A 719 -14.40 4.43 -31.14
CA PRO A 719 -15.46 4.75 -32.10
C PRO A 719 -15.75 3.69 -33.16
N SER A 720 -14.78 2.86 -33.54
CA SER A 720 -14.99 1.85 -34.60
C SER A 720 -15.95 0.74 -34.19
N PHE A 721 -16.16 0.54 -32.88
CA PHE A 721 -17.14 -0.41 -32.34
C PHE A 721 -18.56 0.00 -32.74
N ASP A 722 -18.88 1.29 -32.58
CA ASP A 722 -20.19 1.83 -32.95
C ASP A 722 -20.37 1.83 -34.48
N LEU A 723 -19.31 2.10 -35.26
CA LEU A 723 -19.35 2.05 -36.73
C LEU A 723 -19.63 0.65 -37.24
N TRP A 724 -19.01 -0.37 -36.63
CA TRP A 724 -19.32 -1.76 -36.92
C TRP A 724 -20.79 -2.08 -36.64
N SER A 725 -21.28 -1.74 -35.44
CA SER A 725 -22.68 -1.99 -35.09
C SER A 725 -23.66 -1.28 -36.03
N ILE A 726 -23.36 -0.05 -36.46
CA ILE A 726 -24.14 0.65 -37.49
C ILE A 726 -24.10 -0.12 -38.82
N ALA A 727 -22.93 -0.59 -39.27
CA ALA A 727 -22.82 -1.37 -40.50
C ALA A 727 -23.67 -2.66 -40.45
N VAL A 728 -23.66 -3.37 -39.31
CA VAL A 728 -24.50 -4.55 -39.07
C VAL A 728 -25.99 -4.21 -39.15
N VAL A 729 -26.41 -3.11 -38.51
CA VAL A 729 -27.80 -2.63 -38.56
C VAL A 729 -28.24 -2.28 -39.98
N LEU A 730 -27.39 -1.59 -40.74
CA LEU A 730 -27.69 -1.24 -42.12
C LEU A 730 -27.74 -2.48 -43.01
N TYR A 731 -26.85 -3.46 -42.79
CA TYR A 731 -26.88 -4.72 -43.51
C TYR A 731 -28.21 -5.43 -43.27
N GLU A 732 -28.63 -5.54 -42.00
CA GLU A 732 -29.88 -6.17 -41.62
C GLU A 732 -31.10 -5.46 -42.20
N ALA A 733 -31.09 -4.13 -42.26
CA ALA A 733 -32.18 -3.36 -42.84
C ALA A 733 -32.42 -3.71 -44.33
N VAL A 734 -31.35 -3.93 -45.10
CA VAL A 734 -31.45 -4.33 -46.52
C VAL A 734 -31.72 -5.83 -46.66
N ALA A 735 -31.02 -6.68 -45.91
CA ALA A 735 -31.07 -8.13 -46.02
C ALA A 735 -32.31 -8.76 -45.34
N GLY A 736 -32.90 -8.05 -44.38
CA GLY A 736 -33.97 -8.52 -43.50
C GLY A 736 -33.51 -9.43 -42.36
N ARG A 737 -32.21 -9.71 -42.26
CA ARG A 737 -31.58 -10.51 -41.18
C ARG A 737 -30.15 -10.05 -40.95
N ALA A 738 -29.68 -10.16 -39.71
CA ALA A 738 -28.30 -9.83 -39.36
C ALA A 738 -27.29 -10.76 -40.08
N PRO A 739 -26.08 -10.27 -40.39
CA PRO A 739 -25.04 -11.05 -41.08
C PRO A 739 -24.42 -12.14 -40.18
N PHE A 740 -24.40 -11.94 -38.85
CA PHE A 740 -23.78 -12.84 -37.89
C PHE A 740 -24.83 -13.40 -36.93
N THR A 741 -25.50 -14.48 -37.32
CA THR A 741 -26.51 -15.15 -36.48
C THR A 741 -26.27 -16.65 -36.49
N GLY A 742 -25.90 -17.21 -35.34
CA GLY A 742 -25.78 -18.65 -35.09
C GLY A 742 -27.03 -19.23 -34.40
N VAL A 743 -27.09 -20.55 -34.31
CA VAL A 743 -28.15 -21.27 -33.55
C VAL A 743 -27.94 -21.08 -32.05
N THR A 744 -26.69 -20.95 -31.62
CA THR A 744 -26.30 -20.70 -30.23
C THR A 744 -25.58 -19.36 -30.08
N ALA A 745 -25.59 -18.80 -28.86
CA ALA A 745 -24.86 -17.57 -28.56
C ALA A 745 -23.35 -17.71 -28.83
N GLN A 746 -22.78 -18.91 -28.61
CA GLN A 746 -21.37 -19.18 -28.86
C GLN A 746 -21.06 -19.19 -30.36
N GLU A 747 -21.92 -19.81 -31.18
CA GLU A 747 -21.79 -19.78 -32.65
C GLU A 747 -21.86 -18.36 -33.19
N THR A 748 -22.78 -17.53 -32.68
CA THR A 748 -22.85 -16.11 -33.05
C THR A 748 -21.55 -15.38 -32.74
N LEU A 749 -20.96 -15.60 -31.55
CA LEU A 749 -19.67 -14.99 -31.18
C LEU A 749 -18.53 -15.46 -32.09
N ASP A 750 -18.52 -16.73 -32.49
CA ASP A 750 -17.49 -17.27 -33.38
C ASP A 750 -17.61 -16.71 -34.80
N LEU A 751 -18.84 -16.53 -35.32
CA LEU A 751 -19.09 -15.82 -36.58
C LEU A 751 -18.62 -14.37 -36.53
N VAL A 752 -18.91 -13.66 -35.44
CA VAL A 752 -18.45 -12.28 -35.22
C VAL A 752 -16.92 -12.21 -35.16
N ARG A 753 -16.26 -13.10 -34.41
CA ARG A 753 -14.78 -13.17 -34.34
C ARG A 753 -14.15 -13.37 -35.71
N GLY A 754 -14.78 -14.20 -36.55
CA GLY A 754 -14.33 -14.44 -37.91
C GLY A 754 -14.59 -13.25 -38.85
N ALA A 755 -15.56 -12.40 -38.58
CA ALA A 755 -15.99 -11.30 -39.45
C ALA A 755 -16.33 -11.75 -40.90
N HIS A 756 -16.81 -12.99 -41.08
CA HIS A 756 -17.20 -13.52 -42.38
C HIS A 756 -18.69 -13.21 -42.65
N ALA A 757 -19.00 -12.00 -43.08
CA ALA A 757 -20.37 -11.64 -43.48
C ALA A 757 -20.71 -12.24 -44.86
N PRO A 758 -21.93 -12.77 -45.07
CA PRO A 758 -22.38 -13.18 -46.39
C PRO A 758 -22.34 -12.01 -47.38
N ASP A 759 -22.02 -12.29 -48.65
CA ASP A 759 -22.05 -11.24 -49.67
C ASP A 759 -23.49 -10.78 -49.88
N LEU A 760 -23.72 -9.47 -49.82
CA LEU A 760 -25.06 -8.91 -49.95
C LEU A 760 -25.67 -9.19 -51.34
N GLN A 761 -24.86 -9.38 -52.39
CA GLN A 761 -25.37 -9.76 -53.72
C GLN A 761 -25.96 -11.18 -53.76
N GLU A 762 -25.49 -12.08 -52.89
CA GLU A 762 -26.03 -13.43 -52.75
C GLU A 762 -27.34 -13.44 -51.94
N VAL A 763 -27.49 -12.48 -51.01
CA VAL A 763 -28.65 -12.39 -50.12
C VAL A 763 -29.78 -11.54 -50.71
N VAL A 764 -29.45 -10.52 -51.48
CA VAL A 764 -30.40 -9.55 -52.04
C VAL A 764 -30.23 -9.48 -53.55
N ALA A 765 -31.16 -10.10 -54.27
CA ALA A 765 -31.17 -10.10 -55.73
C ALA A 765 -31.21 -8.66 -56.28
N GLY A 766 -30.33 -8.36 -57.25
CA GLY A 766 -30.23 -7.04 -57.86
C GLY A 766 -29.45 -6.00 -57.03
N CYS A 767 -28.79 -6.40 -55.93
CA CYS A 767 -27.92 -5.51 -55.16
C CYS A 767 -26.74 -5.00 -56.03
N PRO A 768 -26.55 -3.68 -56.17
CA PRO A 768 -25.43 -3.12 -56.93
C PRO A 768 -24.08 -3.44 -56.27
N ALA A 769 -23.05 -3.72 -57.08
CA ALA A 769 -21.73 -4.13 -56.60
C ALA A 769 -21.12 -3.13 -55.61
N ALA A 770 -21.22 -1.83 -55.89
CA ALA A 770 -20.71 -0.78 -55.01
C ALA A 770 -21.36 -0.76 -53.61
N VAL A 771 -22.60 -1.24 -53.48
CA VAL A 771 -23.31 -1.38 -52.19
C VAL A 771 -22.78 -2.59 -51.43
N ALA A 772 -22.60 -3.72 -52.12
CA ALA A 772 -22.01 -4.92 -51.52
C ALA A 772 -20.57 -4.69 -51.05
N ASP A 773 -19.76 -3.99 -51.86
CA ASP A 773 -18.38 -3.63 -51.51
C ASP A 773 -18.31 -2.74 -50.26
N PHE A 774 -19.25 -1.81 -50.09
CA PHE A 774 -19.32 -1.01 -48.87
C PHE A 774 -19.51 -1.87 -47.62
N PHE A 775 -20.42 -2.86 -47.64
CA PHE A 775 -20.61 -3.75 -46.50
C PHE A 775 -19.41 -4.68 -46.29
N ARG A 776 -18.76 -5.11 -47.37
CA ARG A 776 -17.53 -5.92 -47.32
C ARG A 776 -16.40 -5.18 -46.60
N ASP A 777 -16.24 -3.89 -46.86
CA ASP A 777 -15.22 -3.04 -46.22
C ASP A 777 -15.64 -2.64 -44.79
N ALA A 778 -16.89 -2.25 -44.58
CA ALA A 778 -17.39 -1.81 -43.27
C ALA A 778 -17.44 -2.94 -42.22
N LEU A 779 -17.62 -4.19 -42.67
CA LEU A 779 -17.62 -5.41 -41.85
C LEU A 779 -16.33 -6.22 -41.97
N ALA A 780 -15.24 -5.64 -42.49
CA ALA A 780 -13.95 -6.31 -42.59
C ALA A 780 -13.33 -6.57 -41.20
N LEU A 781 -12.62 -7.70 -41.03
CA LEU A 781 -11.88 -7.99 -39.79
C LEU A 781 -10.84 -6.89 -39.49
N GLU A 782 -10.10 -6.46 -40.51
CA GLU A 782 -9.07 -5.42 -40.41
C GLU A 782 -9.68 -4.02 -40.27
N ARG A 783 -9.43 -3.34 -39.14
CA ARG A 783 -9.97 -1.98 -38.89
C ARG A 783 -9.52 -0.95 -39.92
N ALA A 784 -8.33 -1.11 -40.50
CA ALA A 784 -7.79 -0.19 -41.52
C ALA A 784 -8.63 -0.16 -42.81
N ARG A 785 -9.38 -1.22 -43.10
CA ARG A 785 -10.31 -1.28 -44.24
C ARG A 785 -11.66 -0.64 -43.94
N ARG A 786 -12.04 -0.56 -42.66
CA ARG A 786 -13.29 0.06 -42.23
C ARG A 786 -13.20 1.58 -42.38
N PRO A 787 -14.32 2.29 -42.54
CA PRO A 787 -14.34 3.75 -42.47
C PRO A 787 -13.68 4.28 -41.19
N SER A 788 -12.79 5.25 -41.33
CA SER A 788 -11.96 5.76 -40.22
C SER A 788 -12.72 6.61 -39.19
N SER A 789 -13.92 7.08 -39.52
CA SER A 789 -14.79 7.84 -38.63
C SER A 789 -16.25 7.80 -39.09
N ALA A 790 -17.17 8.20 -38.20
CA ALA A 790 -18.59 8.34 -38.53
C ALA A 790 -18.82 9.28 -39.72
N GLY A 791 -18.12 10.41 -39.77
CA GLY A 791 -18.18 11.36 -40.89
C GLY A 791 -17.66 10.77 -42.20
N ALA A 792 -16.61 9.93 -42.16
CA ALA A 792 -16.10 9.23 -43.35
C ALA A 792 -17.12 8.21 -43.88
N MET A 793 -17.71 7.42 -42.99
CA MET A 793 -18.76 6.46 -43.35
C MET A 793 -20.01 7.17 -43.90
N LYS A 794 -20.38 8.32 -43.31
CA LYS A 794 -21.54 9.12 -43.76
C LYS A 794 -21.38 9.59 -45.19
N ARG A 795 -20.20 10.11 -45.56
CA ARG A 795 -19.90 10.53 -46.94
C ARG A 795 -20.07 9.35 -47.91
N ARG A 796 -19.53 8.19 -47.56
CA ARG A 796 -19.61 7.00 -48.40
C ARG A 796 -21.06 6.53 -48.61
N VAL A 797 -21.86 6.54 -47.54
CA VAL A 797 -23.29 6.22 -47.58
C VAL A 797 -24.07 7.19 -48.48
N LEU A 798 -23.78 8.50 -48.40
CA LEU A 798 -24.44 9.52 -49.22
C LEU A 798 -24.04 9.44 -50.71
N GLU A 799 -22.78 9.16 -51.02
CA GLU A 799 -22.31 8.92 -52.40
C GLU A 799 -23.06 7.75 -53.05
N LEU A 800 -23.17 6.63 -52.33
CA LEU A 800 -23.87 5.45 -52.83
C LEU A 800 -25.36 5.71 -53.04
N ARG A 801 -26.00 6.47 -52.15
CA ARG A 801 -27.39 6.91 -52.33
C ARG A 801 -27.57 7.78 -53.57
N GLY A 802 -26.70 8.76 -53.80
CA GLY A 802 -26.73 9.62 -54.99
C GLY A 802 -26.59 8.82 -56.29
N GLY A 803 -25.70 7.83 -56.31
CA GLY A 803 -25.55 6.91 -57.44
C GLY A 803 -26.77 6.01 -57.69
N GLN A 804 -27.51 5.62 -56.65
CA GLN A 804 -28.77 4.87 -56.80
C GLN A 804 -29.87 5.72 -57.43
N LEU A 805 -30.03 6.98 -56.97
CA LEU A 805 -31.06 7.88 -57.47
C LEU A 805 -30.84 8.22 -58.96
N ALA A 806 -29.60 8.55 -59.33
CA ALA A 806 -29.24 8.80 -60.73
C ALA A 806 -29.43 7.55 -61.63
N GLY A 807 -29.17 6.36 -61.10
CA GLY A 807 -29.38 5.10 -61.84
C GLY A 807 -30.85 4.69 -61.99
N ALA A 808 -31.74 5.15 -61.11
CA ALA A 808 -33.17 4.92 -61.17
C ALA A 808 -33.87 5.89 -62.15
N GLU A 809 -33.46 7.16 -62.18
CA GLU A 809 -33.96 8.16 -63.15
C GLU A 809 -33.60 7.84 -64.61
N LEU A 810 -32.53 7.08 -64.85
CA LEU A 810 -32.14 6.62 -66.19
C LEU A 810 -32.87 5.34 -66.66
N ARG A 811 -33.66 4.69 -65.80
CA ARG A 811 -34.39 3.45 -66.11
C ARG A 811 -35.92 3.59 -66.09
N GLY A 812 -36.45 4.71 -65.60
CA GLY A 812 -37.85 5.11 -65.75
C GLY A 812 -38.03 5.97 -66.99
#